data_AF-A0A059DC70-F1
#
_entry.id   AF-A0A059DC70-F1
#
_cell.length_a   1.000
_cell.length_b   1.000
_cell.length_c   1.000
_cell.angle_alpha   90.00
_cell.angle_beta   90.00
_cell.angle_gamma   90.00
#
_symmetry.space_group_name_H-M   'P 1'
#
loop_
_entity.id
_entity.type
_entity.pdbx_description
1 polymer ?
#
loop_
_entity_poly.entity_id
_entity_poly.type
_entity_poly.pdbx_seq_one_letter_code
_entity_poly.pdbx_strand_id
1 'polypeptide(L)'
;MEVTVRRRSSLAVPWLVADLRFAIVLVEIVLFLLCSEAVNASIAEKPHQWHDPGEGSEKIVSHSCIHDQILEQRRRPGHKVYLVTPQVYQESGVSKPLHRKGRGLLGLSTSPFHQKDAKQPIRIYLNYDAVGHSPDRDCRNVGDIVKLGEPPANSLPGGPSCNAHGEPPVFSDCLYNCTQDDIAGDDKQRRLRKALGQTVDWFSRALAVEPVKGNLRLSGYSACGQDGGVQLPRDYVEGGVANSDLVLLVTTRPTTGNTLAWAVACERDQWGRAIAGHVNVAPRHLTAEAETLLSATLIHEVMHVLGFDPHAFAHFRDERMRRRSRVTEQAMDEKLGRMVTRVVLPRVLMHSRFHYGAFSENFTGLELEDGGGRGTSGSHWEKRLLMNEIMTGSVDTRSVVSKMTLALLEDSGWYKANYSMADRLDWGRNQGTDFVTSPCNQWKGAYHCNTTQFSGCTYNREAEGYCPIVSYSGDLPQWARYFPQANKGGQSSLADYCTYFVAYSDGSCTDTNSTRPPDKILGEVRGSNSRCMASSLVRTGFLRGSMSQGNGCYRHRCVNNSLEVAVDGIWKVCPEAGGPVQFPGFNGELICPAYHELCSTGLPPLSGGHCPNSCNFNGDCIDGRCDCFLGFHGHDCSKRSCPGNCNGHGKCLRSGVCQCDDRYTGIDCSTEVCDEQCSLHGGVCDNGKCEFRCSDYAGYTCQNSSKLLSTLSVCQDVLEIGKSGQHCAPSEPSVLQQLEEVVVMPNYHRLFPGGARKLINNLFNKQYDCDAAAKKLACWVSMAL
;
A
#
# COMPACT_ATOMS: atom_id res chain seq x y z
N MET A 1 -59.75 23.60 -62.10
CA MET A 1 -59.02 22.57 -61.32
C MET A 1 -57.76 22.21 -62.09
N GLU A 2 -56.55 22.33 -61.53
CA GLU A 2 -56.17 22.99 -60.27
C GLU A 2 -54.70 23.46 -60.34
N VAL A 3 -54.29 24.43 -59.51
CA VAL A 3 -53.33 25.47 -59.98
C VAL A 3 -52.26 25.87 -58.93
N THR A 4 -51.02 25.39 -59.12
CA THR A 4 -49.74 26.17 -59.00
C THR A 4 -49.26 26.66 -57.58
N VAL A 5 -48.06 27.25 -57.28
CA VAL A 5 -46.67 27.29 -57.86
C VAL A 5 -45.60 27.85 -56.86
N ARG A 6 -44.38 27.27 -56.91
CA ARG A 6 -42.98 27.77 -56.72
C ARG A 6 -42.55 29.02 -55.86
N ARG A 7 -41.42 28.83 -55.14
CA ARG A 7 -40.11 29.61 -55.10
C ARG A 7 -40.05 31.09 -54.64
N ARG A 8 -38.88 31.74 -54.39
CA ARG A 8 -37.51 31.43 -53.84
C ARG A 8 -36.57 32.66 -54.02
N SER A 9 -35.67 32.98 -53.06
CA SER A 9 -34.39 33.79 -53.18
C SER A 9 -34.46 35.29 -53.59
N SER A 10 -33.51 36.22 -53.29
CA SER A 10 -32.44 36.39 -52.26
C SER A 10 -31.61 37.70 -52.46
N LEU A 11 -30.92 38.23 -51.41
CA LEU A 11 -29.68 39.11 -51.38
C LEU A 11 -29.72 40.65 -51.06
N ALA A 12 -28.82 41.05 -50.12
CA ALA A 12 -27.93 42.25 -50.03
C ALA A 12 -28.37 43.71 -49.61
N VAL A 13 -28.21 44.04 -48.30
CA VAL A 13 -27.35 45.11 -47.66
C VAL A 13 -27.11 46.51 -48.30
N PRO A 14 -27.30 47.63 -47.54
CA PRO A 14 -26.19 48.63 -47.34
C PRO A 14 -26.03 49.25 -45.89
N TRP A 15 -25.43 50.46 -45.74
CA TRP A 15 -24.71 51.06 -44.58
C TRP A 15 -25.29 52.35 -43.89
N LEU A 16 -24.83 52.60 -42.64
CA LEU A 16 -24.55 53.87 -41.89
C LEU A 16 -25.57 55.06 -41.78
N VAL A 17 -25.95 55.40 -40.52
CA VAL A 17 -25.81 56.72 -39.81
C VAL A 17 -25.83 56.43 -38.28
N ALA A 18 -25.18 57.26 -37.44
CA ALA A 18 -25.05 57.07 -35.98
C ALA A 18 -25.69 58.18 -35.10
N ASP A 19 -25.65 57.98 -33.77
CA ASP A 19 -25.69 58.99 -32.70
C ASP A 19 -26.83 60.02 -32.64
N LEU A 20 -28.06 59.56 -32.34
CA LEU A 20 -29.07 60.42 -31.68
C LEU A 20 -30.05 59.71 -30.72
N ARG A 21 -29.93 58.39 -30.48
CA ARG A 21 -30.91 57.62 -29.68
C ARG A 21 -30.50 57.34 -28.23
N PHE A 22 -29.26 57.66 -27.84
CA PHE A 22 -28.75 57.43 -26.48
C PHE A 22 -29.41 58.29 -25.39
N ALA A 23 -30.07 59.39 -25.78
CA ALA A 23 -30.70 60.35 -24.84
C ALA A 23 -32.13 59.98 -24.41
N ILE A 24 -32.80 59.02 -25.07
CA ILE A 24 -34.22 58.74 -24.85
C ILE A 24 -34.43 57.59 -23.86
N VAL A 25 -33.65 56.52 -23.97
CA VAL A 25 -33.78 55.29 -23.13
C VAL A 25 -33.54 55.57 -21.64
N LEU A 26 -32.71 56.57 -21.31
CA LEU A 26 -32.46 57.00 -19.92
C LEU A 26 -33.67 57.64 -19.23
N VAL A 27 -34.70 58.08 -19.97
CA VAL A 27 -35.91 58.71 -19.40
C VAL A 27 -36.95 57.65 -19.02
N GLU A 28 -37.08 56.58 -19.78
CA GLU A 28 -38.07 55.51 -19.54
C GLU A 28 -37.74 54.67 -18.29
N ILE A 29 -36.45 54.46 -17.99
CA ILE A 29 -35.99 53.69 -16.84
C ILE A 29 -36.33 54.38 -15.49
N VAL A 30 -36.35 55.72 -15.46
CA VAL A 30 -36.70 56.48 -14.25
C VAL A 30 -38.21 56.46 -13.97
N LEU A 31 -39.04 56.33 -15.01
CA LEU A 31 -40.50 56.30 -14.89
C LEU A 31 -41.06 54.96 -14.39
N PHE A 32 -40.33 53.85 -14.57
CA PHE A 32 -40.78 52.52 -14.17
C PHE A 32 -40.50 52.14 -12.70
N LEU A 33 -39.81 53.00 -11.94
CA LEU A 33 -39.37 52.73 -10.55
C LEU A 33 -40.15 53.52 -9.48
N LEU A 34 -41.28 54.14 -9.82
CA LEU A 34 -41.99 55.09 -8.94
C LEU A 34 -43.50 54.81 -8.74
N CYS A 35 -43.98 53.58 -8.97
CA CYS A 35 -45.36 53.19 -8.64
C CYS A 35 -45.49 51.74 -8.13
N SER A 36 -46.33 51.59 -7.08
CA SER A 36 -46.93 50.34 -6.56
C SER A 36 -46.19 49.54 -5.47
N GLU A 37 -46.36 49.96 -4.21
CA GLU A 37 -46.31 49.09 -3.02
C GLU A 37 -47.73 48.76 -2.49
N ALA A 38 -47.82 47.77 -1.58
CA ALA A 38 -48.88 47.59 -0.54
C ALA A 38 -50.33 47.15 -0.96
N VAL A 39 -51.12 46.36 -0.20
CA VAL A 39 -50.85 45.42 0.94
C VAL A 39 -52.09 44.53 1.28
N ASN A 40 -51.89 43.27 1.72
CA ASN A 40 -52.77 42.39 2.57
C ASN A 40 -54.24 41.99 2.15
N ALA A 41 -54.89 40.93 2.70
CA ALA A 41 -54.47 39.70 3.44
C ALA A 41 -55.63 38.67 3.68
N SER A 42 -55.28 37.40 4.00
CA SER A 42 -56.05 36.35 4.76
C SER A 42 -57.39 35.83 4.15
N ILE A 43 -57.88 34.58 4.38
CA ILE A 43 -58.13 33.82 5.64
C ILE A 43 -58.08 32.27 5.41
N ALA A 44 -57.40 31.53 6.32
CA ALA A 44 -57.72 30.26 7.06
C ALA A 44 -58.52 29.07 6.44
N GLU A 45 -58.38 27.77 6.83
CA GLU A 45 -57.45 27.04 7.75
C GLU A 45 -57.48 25.48 7.59
N LYS A 46 -56.29 24.82 7.61
CA LYS A 46 -55.80 23.66 8.45
C LYS A 46 -56.52 22.27 8.52
N PRO A 47 -55.91 21.20 9.13
CA PRO A 47 -54.60 21.07 9.83
C PRO A 47 -53.66 19.88 9.45
N HIS A 48 -52.46 19.89 10.08
CA HIS A 48 -51.44 18.84 10.38
C HIS A 48 -50.04 19.02 9.70
N GLN A 49 -49.12 19.81 10.25
CA GLN A 49 -48.12 19.56 11.34
C GLN A 49 -46.78 18.92 10.88
N TRP A 50 -45.79 19.73 10.45
CA TRP A 50 -44.64 20.30 11.23
C TRP A 50 -43.53 19.25 11.52
N HIS A 51 -42.20 19.49 11.47
CA HIS A 51 -41.39 20.72 11.61
C HIS A 51 -40.06 20.69 10.78
N ASP A 52 -39.41 21.84 10.61
CA ASP A 52 -38.07 22.09 10.01
C ASP A 52 -37.22 22.92 11.02
N PRO A 53 -35.86 22.82 11.10
CA PRO A 53 -34.95 23.73 10.34
C PRO A 53 -33.53 23.19 9.97
N GLY A 54 -32.86 23.81 8.98
CA GLY A 54 -31.38 23.88 8.98
C GLY A 54 -30.65 24.13 7.65
N GLU A 55 -30.09 25.33 7.45
CA GLU A 55 -29.17 25.66 6.35
C GLU A 55 -27.73 25.16 6.65
N GLY A 56 -27.11 24.41 5.72
CA GLY A 56 -25.83 23.71 5.95
C GLY A 56 -24.79 23.97 4.86
N SER A 57 -23.67 24.62 5.22
CA SER A 57 -22.54 24.85 4.32
C SER A 57 -21.53 23.69 4.36
N GLU A 58 -21.09 23.23 3.19
CA GLU A 58 -20.10 22.15 3.06
C GLU A 58 -18.72 22.60 3.57
N LYS A 59 -18.26 22.04 4.69
CA LYS A 59 -16.92 22.29 5.22
C LYS A 59 -15.87 21.44 4.51
N ILE A 60 -15.27 22.02 3.46
CA ILE A 60 -13.99 21.53 2.93
C ILE A 60 -12.90 21.86 3.97
N VAL A 61 -12.35 20.83 4.61
CA VAL A 61 -11.19 20.96 5.51
C VAL A 61 -9.90 20.80 4.70
N SER A 62 -8.93 21.66 4.94
CA SER A 62 -7.69 21.80 4.16
C SER A 62 -6.51 21.06 4.80
N HIS A 63 -5.74 20.33 4.00
CA HIS A 63 -4.38 19.88 4.37
C HIS A 63 -3.38 21.05 4.37
N SER A 64 -2.15 20.83 4.88
CA SER A 64 -1.23 21.94 5.17
C SER A 64 0.29 21.80 4.96
N CYS A 65 0.73 22.23 3.76
CA CYS A 65 1.91 22.99 3.35
C CYS A 65 1.97 23.90 1.93
N ILE A 66 2.49 25.20 1.77
CA ILE A 66 2.77 26.22 0.63
C ILE A 66 4.47 26.36 0.30
N HIS A 67 5.50 26.14 -0.72
CA HIS A 67 6.12 25.57 -2.12
C HIS A 67 7.74 25.49 -2.19
N ASP A 68 8.73 25.29 -3.18
CA ASP A 68 9.18 25.08 -4.67
C ASP A 68 10.14 26.07 -5.56
N GLN A 69 11.17 25.53 -6.32
CA GLN A 69 12.33 25.94 -7.24
C GLN A 69 13.81 26.42 -6.86
N ILE A 70 14.84 26.20 -7.76
CA ILE A 70 15.73 27.20 -8.45
C ILE A 70 16.61 26.63 -9.64
N LEU A 71 16.56 27.27 -10.80
CA LEU A 71 17.25 27.12 -12.12
C LEU A 71 18.80 27.03 -12.17
N GLU A 72 19.25 26.24 -13.15
CA GLU A 72 20.43 26.44 -14.04
C GLU A 72 21.85 26.58 -13.48
N GLN A 73 22.80 25.97 -14.22
CA GLN A 73 23.91 26.76 -14.80
C GLN A 73 24.22 26.43 -16.27
N ARG A 74 24.16 27.49 -17.09
CA ARG A 74 25.03 27.79 -18.25
C ARG A 74 26.25 26.88 -18.46
N ARG A 75 26.39 26.26 -19.65
CA ARG A 75 27.71 25.86 -20.17
C ARG A 75 28.45 27.06 -20.80
N ARG A 76 29.29 27.74 -20.01
CA ARG A 76 30.55 28.39 -20.44
C ARG A 76 31.50 28.53 -19.23
N PRO A 77 32.83 28.57 -19.44
CA PRO A 77 33.74 27.78 -18.61
C PRO A 77 34.21 28.47 -17.33
N GLY A 78 34.36 27.67 -16.26
CA GLY A 78 35.00 28.10 -15.00
C GLY A 78 34.46 27.37 -13.76
N HIS A 79 33.16 27.05 -13.74
CA HIS A 79 32.49 26.33 -12.65
C HIS A 79 31.81 25.05 -13.13
N LYS A 80 31.54 24.12 -12.20
CA LYS A 80 30.85 22.85 -12.48
C LYS A 80 29.35 23.10 -12.63
N VAL A 81 28.83 22.82 -13.82
CA VAL A 81 27.39 22.77 -14.10
C VAL A 81 26.79 21.50 -13.51
N TYR A 82 25.67 21.63 -12.81
CA TYR A 82 24.86 20.50 -12.40
C TYR A 82 24.15 19.89 -13.60
N LEU A 83 24.54 18.64 -13.92
CA LEU A 83 23.83 17.77 -14.84
C LEU A 83 23.20 16.68 -13.98
N VAL A 84 21.87 16.61 -13.94
CA VAL A 84 21.20 15.43 -13.36
C VAL A 84 21.37 14.31 -14.37
N THR A 85 22.35 13.43 -14.15
CA THR A 85 22.52 12.22 -14.96
C THR A 85 21.34 11.29 -14.67
N PRO A 86 20.59 10.84 -15.68
CA PRO A 86 19.40 10.04 -15.47
C PRO A 86 19.64 8.70 -14.79
N GLN A 87 18.57 8.17 -14.20
CA GLN A 87 18.57 6.88 -13.51
C GLN A 87 18.45 5.74 -14.51
N VAL A 88 19.59 5.41 -15.11
CA VAL A 88 19.75 4.26 -15.99
C VAL A 88 19.80 2.98 -15.14
N TYR A 89 19.22 1.90 -15.65
CA TYR A 89 19.24 0.58 -15.03
C TYR A 89 20.31 -0.34 -15.66
N GLN A 90 20.66 -1.44 -14.99
CA GLN A 90 21.72 -2.33 -15.47
C GLN A 90 21.21 -3.32 -16.53
N GLU A 91 21.09 -2.83 -17.76
CA GLU A 91 20.79 -3.64 -18.94
C GLU A 91 21.66 -4.91 -19.06
N SER A 92 21.08 -5.96 -19.64
CA SER A 92 21.71 -7.28 -19.83
C SER A 92 22.74 -7.32 -20.99
N GLY A 93 23.64 -6.33 -21.04
CA GLY A 93 24.66 -6.14 -22.08
C GLY A 93 26.08 -6.55 -21.67
N VAL A 94 26.73 -7.38 -22.51
CA VAL A 94 28.15 -7.74 -22.34
C VAL A 94 29.05 -6.51 -22.54
N SER A 95 30.04 -6.33 -21.66
CA SER A 95 30.99 -5.23 -21.72
C SER A 95 31.83 -5.24 -23.01
N LYS A 96 31.63 -4.22 -23.86
CA LYS A 96 32.56 -3.89 -24.96
C LYS A 96 33.75 -3.13 -24.36
N PRO A 97 34.99 -3.66 -24.40
CA PRO A 97 36.15 -2.95 -23.86
C PRO A 97 36.59 -1.79 -24.75
N LEU A 98 37.09 -0.72 -24.12
CA LEU A 98 37.71 0.43 -24.79
C LEU A 98 38.95 0.01 -25.61
N HIS A 99 39.25 0.78 -26.66
CA HIS A 99 40.44 0.58 -27.50
C HIS A 99 41.74 0.52 -26.69
N ARG A 100 42.49 -0.58 -26.86
CA ARG A 100 43.96 -0.57 -26.71
C ARG A 100 44.61 -1.44 -27.79
N LYS A 101 45.63 -0.89 -28.46
CA LYS A 101 46.52 -1.67 -29.33
C LYS A 101 47.49 -2.47 -28.44
N GLY A 102 47.56 -3.78 -28.64
CA GLY A 102 48.53 -4.65 -27.98
C GLY A 102 48.37 -6.10 -28.45
N ARG A 103 49.48 -6.76 -28.83
CA ARG A 103 49.51 -8.20 -29.12
C ARG A 103 49.83 -8.96 -27.84
N GLY A 104 49.11 -10.06 -27.59
CA GLY A 104 49.39 -11.05 -26.55
C GLY A 104 48.57 -12.31 -26.84
N LEU A 105 49.17 -13.49 -26.70
CA LEU A 105 48.55 -14.77 -27.08
C LEU A 105 47.91 -15.50 -25.89
N LEU A 106 46.83 -16.22 -26.20
CA LEU A 106 46.35 -17.48 -25.60
C LEU A 106 46.13 -17.56 -24.08
N GLY A 107 44.92 -17.98 -23.70
CA GLY A 107 44.52 -18.24 -22.32
C GLY A 107 43.08 -18.69 -22.20
N LEU A 108 42.69 -19.75 -22.92
CA LEU A 108 41.34 -20.32 -22.83
C LEU A 108 41.16 -21.03 -21.48
N SER A 109 40.31 -20.46 -20.62
CA SER A 109 39.79 -21.13 -19.42
C SER A 109 38.29 -21.36 -19.59
N THR A 110 37.89 -22.62 -19.61
CA THR A 110 36.48 -23.03 -19.75
C THR A 110 35.78 -22.96 -18.39
N SER A 111 34.98 -21.92 -18.18
CA SER A 111 34.06 -21.83 -17.05
C SER A 111 32.61 -22.09 -17.52
N PRO A 112 31.80 -22.87 -16.78
CA PRO A 112 30.39 -23.03 -17.11
C PRO A 112 29.65 -21.70 -16.92
N PHE A 113 28.86 -21.30 -17.92
CA PHE A 113 28.04 -20.08 -17.88
C PHE A 113 26.87 -20.23 -16.90
N HIS A 114 27.14 -20.04 -15.60
CA HIS A 114 26.11 -19.58 -14.68
C HIS A 114 25.73 -18.15 -15.05
N GLN A 115 24.68 -18.04 -15.87
CA GLN A 115 24.10 -16.79 -16.29
C GLN A 115 23.58 -16.06 -15.04
N LYS A 116 24.20 -14.92 -14.68
CA LYS A 116 23.70 -14.08 -13.58
C LYS A 116 22.25 -13.67 -13.90
N ASP A 117 21.35 -13.82 -12.93
CA ASP A 117 20.09 -13.09 -12.93
C ASP A 117 20.40 -11.58 -13.08
N ALA A 118 19.64 -10.89 -13.93
CA ALA A 118 19.81 -9.44 -14.13
C ALA A 118 19.40 -8.65 -12.88
N LYS A 119 18.38 -9.13 -12.16
CA LYS A 119 17.98 -8.58 -10.86
C LYS A 119 18.92 -9.07 -9.74
N GLN A 120 19.35 -8.15 -8.89
CA GLN A 120 20.23 -8.38 -7.73
C GLN A 120 19.53 -7.95 -6.42
N PRO A 121 19.98 -8.43 -5.24
CA PRO A 121 19.47 -7.99 -3.93
C PRO A 121 19.22 -6.48 -3.85
N ILE A 122 18.02 -6.08 -3.39
CA ILE A 122 17.65 -4.67 -3.25
C ILE A 122 18.58 -3.97 -2.24
N ARG A 123 19.13 -2.82 -2.62
CA ARG A 123 20.01 -2.01 -1.76
C ARG A 123 19.23 -0.85 -1.18
N ILE A 124 18.82 -0.94 0.09
CA ILE A 124 18.05 0.11 0.77
C ILE A 124 19.00 0.95 1.63
N TYR A 125 19.03 2.27 1.41
CA TYR A 125 19.79 3.21 2.24
C TYR A 125 18.89 3.83 3.31
N LEU A 126 19.41 3.94 4.54
CA LEU A 126 18.70 4.51 5.69
C LEU A 126 19.31 5.86 6.07
N ASN A 127 18.59 6.96 5.79
CA ASN A 127 18.94 8.30 6.28
C ASN A 127 18.37 8.51 7.69
N TYR A 128 19.17 9.05 8.61
CA TYR A 128 18.75 9.34 9.99
C TYR A 128 18.95 10.82 10.38
N ASP A 129 19.20 11.70 9.41
CA ASP A 129 19.64 13.08 9.65
C ASP A 129 18.48 13.96 10.15
N ALA A 130 17.24 13.51 9.98
CA ALA A 130 16.04 14.14 10.49
C ALA A 130 15.69 13.76 11.94
N VAL A 131 16.32 12.72 12.51
CA VAL A 131 15.97 12.16 13.83
C VAL A 131 16.32 13.14 14.95
N GLY A 132 15.31 13.74 15.59
CA GLY A 132 15.47 14.74 16.66
C GLY A 132 15.75 16.15 16.16
N HIS A 133 15.81 16.34 14.84
CA HIS A 133 16.19 17.59 14.19
C HIS A 133 15.00 18.43 13.69
N SER A 134 13.77 17.92 13.73
CA SER A 134 12.52 18.64 13.41
C SER A 134 12.03 19.46 14.62
N PRO A 135 12.26 20.78 14.71
CA PRO A 135 12.11 21.55 15.95
C PRO A 135 10.66 21.75 16.42
N ASP A 136 9.68 21.56 15.53
CA ASP A 136 8.23 21.68 15.80
C ASP A 136 7.49 20.33 15.81
N ARG A 137 8.23 19.21 15.66
CA ARG A 137 7.68 17.85 15.52
C ARG A 137 8.38 16.77 16.36
N ASP A 138 9.65 16.95 16.70
CA ASP A 138 10.41 15.98 17.52
C ASP A 138 10.49 16.44 18.99
N CYS A 139 10.08 15.58 19.93
CA CYS A 139 10.15 15.86 21.36
C CYS A 139 11.59 15.89 21.87
N ARG A 140 12.02 17.01 22.48
CA ARG A 140 13.37 17.18 23.05
C ARG A 140 13.36 17.19 24.58
N ASN A 141 12.33 17.81 25.17
CA ASN A 141 12.09 17.91 26.61
C ASN A 141 10.67 17.45 26.96
N VAL A 142 10.45 17.12 28.23
CA VAL A 142 9.11 16.85 28.76
C VAL A 142 8.38 18.20 28.88
N GLY A 143 7.17 18.28 28.32
CA GLY A 143 6.39 19.53 28.25
C GLY A 143 6.60 20.35 26.97
N ASP A 144 7.45 19.91 26.04
CA ASP A 144 7.47 20.48 24.68
C ASP A 144 6.10 20.25 24.00
N ILE A 145 5.64 21.23 23.22
CA ILE A 145 4.40 21.12 22.43
C ILE A 145 4.78 21.00 20.95
N VAL A 146 4.41 19.89 20.32
CA VAL A 146 4.76 19.54 18.92
C VAL A 146 3.52 19.27 18.06
N LYS A 147 3.64 19.41 16.74
CA LYS A 147 2.55 19.13 15.78
C LYS A 147 2.45 17.65 15.45
N LEU A 148 1.24 17.09 15.52
CA LEU A 148 0.85 15.83 14.87
C LEU A 148 -0.12 16.13 13.73
N GLY A 149 0.14 15.63 12.53
CA GLY A 149 -0.48 16.20 11.32
C GLY A 149 -0.15 17.69 11.20
N GLU A 150 -1.11 18.49 10.72
CA GLU A 150 -0.98 19.94 10.53
C GLU A 150 -2.17 20.72 11.14
N PRO A 151 -2.11 21.06 12.45
CA PRO A 151 -3.19 21.77 13.13
C PRO A 151 -3.46 23.17 12.52
N PRO A 152 -4.73 23.61 12.39
CA PRO A 152 -5.06 24.89 11.77
C PRO A 152 -4.43 26.11 12.46
N ALA A 153 -3.81 27.00 11.68
CA ALA A 153 -2.99 28.13 12.16
C ALA A 153 -3.67 29.11 13.14
N ASN A 154 -5.00 29.10 13.25
CA ASN A 154 -5.76 29.90 14.23
C ASN A 154 -5.92 29.21 15.60
N SER A 155 -5.25 28.08 15.86
CA SER A 155 -5.22 27.45 17.18
C SER A 155 -4.48 28.34 18.19
N LEU A 156 -5.24 29.02 19.05
CA LEU A 156 -4.73 29.71 20.24
C LEU A 156 -3.86 28.78 21.11
N PRO A 157 -3.03 29.30 22.04
CA PRO A 157 -2.42 28.51 23.10
C PRO A 157 -3.52 27.89 23.99
N GLY A 158 -3.89 26.64 23.73
CA GLY A 158 -5.10 26.00 24.24
C GLY A 158 -6.08 25.47 23.18
N GLY A 159 -5.73 25.54 21.89
CA GLY A 159 -6.37 24.76 20.81
C GLY A 159 -6.26 23.25 21.05
N PRO A 160 -6.94 22.41 20.24
CA PRO A 160 -7.18 21.01 20.56
C PRO A 160 -5.90 20.21 20.78
N SER A 161 -5.61 19.96 22.06
CA SER A 161 -4.67 18.93 22.51
C SER A 161 -5.15 17.57 22.01
N CYS A 162 -4.23 16.73 21.55
CA CYS A 162 -4.52 15.41 20.97
C CYS A 162 -5.19 14.45 21.99
N ASN A 163 -6.51 14.58 22.16
CA ASN A 163 -7.26 13.81 23.14
C ASN A 163 -7.67 12.44 22.58
N ALA A 164 -6.77 11.46 22.71
CA ALA A 164 -7.01 10.05 22.36
C ALA A 164 -8.11 9.36 23.20
N HIS A 165 -8.67 10.04 24.20
CA HIS A 165 -9.78 9.58 25.04
C HIS A 165 -11.02 10.50 24.97
N GLY A 166 -11.07 11.42 24.01
CA GLY A 166 -12.24 12.26 23.77
C GLY A 166 -13.31 11.55 22.95
N GLU A 167 -14.55 12.01 23.05
CA GLU A 167 -15.63 11.67 22.11
C GLU A 167 -16.03 12.94 21.33
N PRO A 168 -15.85 12.98 19.98
CA PRO A 168 -15.08 12.05 19.17
C PRO A 168 -13.56 12.18 19.42
N PRO A 169 -12.78 11.10 19.25
CA PRO A 169 -11.33 11.14 19.42
C PRO A 169 -10.68 11.85 18.23
N VAL A 170 -9.82 12.84 18.51
CA VAL A 170 -9.11 13.63 17.48
C VAL A 170 -7.80 12.93 17.14
N PHE A 171 -7.78 12.22 16.00
CA PHE A 171 -6.63 11.42 15.56
C PHE A 171 -5.72 12.08 14.52
N SER A 172 -6.10 13.24 13.96
CA SER A 172 -5.29 14.03 13.03
C SER A 172 -5.28 15.52 13.39
N ASP A 173 -4.24 16.23 12.94
CA ASP A 173 -4.12 17.70 12.95
C ASP A 173 -4.31 18.36 14.33
N CYS A 174 -3.47 17.96 15.29
CA CYS A 174 -3.55 18.36 16.70
C CYS A 174 -2.18 18.71 17.31
N LEU A 175 -2.22 19.41 18.45
CA LEU A 175 -1.01 19.73 19.24
C LEU A 175 -0.79 18.65 20.31
N TYR A 176 0.40 18.08 20.35
CA TYR A 176 0.79 17.02 21.26
C TYR A 176 1.75 17.52 22.34
N ASN A 177 1.57 17.08 23.59
CA ASN A 177 2.40 17.43 24.73
C ASN A 177 3.38 16.29 25.04
N CYS A 178 4.67 16.53 24.85
CA CYS A 178 5.73 15.54 24.91
C CYS A 178 5.94 14.94 26.31
N THR A 179 5.89 13.61 26.40
CA THR A 179 6.23 12.84 27.61
C THR A 179 7.70 12.41 27.62
N GLN A 180 8.17 11.88 28.75
CA GLN A 180 9.52 11.29 28.86
C GLN A 180 9.73 10.10 27.90
N ASP A 181 8.65 9.39 27.54
CA ASP A 181 8.69 8.26 26.63
C ASP A 181 8.74 8.70 25.16
N ASP A 182 8.40 9.95 24.84
CA ASP A 182 8.50 10.51 23.50
C ASP A 182 9.89 11.08 23.16
N ILE A 183 10.78 11.22 24.15
CA ILE A 183 12.15 11.71 23.91
C ILE A 183 13.03 10.59 23.35
N ALA A 184 13.58 10.80 22.15
CA ALA A 184 14.39 9.84 21.40
C ALA A 184 15.90 9.86 21.76
N GLY A 185 16.24 9.55 23.02
CA GLY A 185 17.62 9.46 23.49
C GLY A 185 18.43 8.27 22.94
N ASP A 186 19.75 8.27 23.19
CA ASP A 186 20.74 7.36 22.59
C ASP A 186 20.37 5.87 22.55
N ASP A 187 19.75 5.33 23.60
CA ASP A 187 19.37 3.92 23.64
C ASP A 187 18.23 3.61 22.65
N LYS A 188 17.21 4.47 22.59
CA LYS A 188 16.12 4.38 21.61
C LYS A 188 16.65 4.53 20.18
N GLN A 189 17.56 5.47 19.93
CA GLN A 189 18.21 5.61 18.62
C GLN A 189 19.03 4.37 18.24
N ARG A 190 19.70 3.73 19.20
CA ARG A 190 20.43 2.47 18.99
C ARG A 190 19.49 1.31 18.64
N ARG A 191 18.35 1.19 19.32
CA ARG A 191 17.28 0.21 19.03
C ARG A 191 16.69 0.43 17.65
N LEU A 192 16.34 1.67 17.31
CA LEU A 192 15.82 2.05 15.99
C LEU A 192 16.78 1.65 14.87
N ARG A 193 18.07 1.99 15.00
CA ARG A 193 19.11 1.65 14.01
C ARG A 193 19.31 0.14 13.87
N LYS A 194 19.20 -0.62 14.97
CA LYS A 194 19.23 -2.09 14.96
C LYS A 194 18.02 -2.66 14.21
N ALA A 195 16.81 -2.27 14.59
CA ALA A 195 15.56 -2.82 14.05
C ALA A 195 15.38 -2.50 12.54
N LEU A 196 15.62 -1.26 12.12
CA LEU A 196 15.60 -0.90 10.70
C LEU A 196 16.72 -1.57 9.89
N GLY A 197 17.90 -1.76 10.48
CA GLY A 197 18.97 -2.56 9.88
C GLY A 197 18.54 -4.00 9.61
N GLN A 198 17.95 -4.67 10.61
CA GLN A 198 17.41 -6.03 10.48
C GLN A 198 16.27 -6.11 9.45
N THR A 199 15.44 -5.06 9.36
CA THR A 199 14.37 -4.93 8.36
C THR A 199 14.97 -4.85 6.94
N VAL A 200 15.97 -4.01 6.70
CA VAL A 200 16.68 -3.91 5.41
C VAL A 200 17.41 -5.22 5.05
N ASP A 201 18.07 -5.85 6.02
CA ASP A 201 18.72 -7.16 5.83
C ASP A 201 17.71 -8.26 5.47
N TRP A 202 16.45 -8.16 5.92
CA TRP A 202 15.38 -9.06 5.52
C TRP A 202 14.95 -8.80 4.06
N PHE A 203 14.62 -7.56 3.70
CA PHE A 203 14.21 -7.21 2.33
C PHE A 203 15.29 -7.51 1.29
N SER A 204 16.56 -7.24 1.61
CA SER A 204 17.71 -7.55 0.73
C SER A 204 17.85 -9.05 0.42
N ARG A 205 17.31 -9.94 1.26
CA ARG A 205 17.27 -11.40 1.03
C ARG A 205 15.95 -11.89 0.42
N ALA A 206 14.86 -11.14 0.63
CA ALA A 206 13.52 -11.46 0.14
C ALA A 206 13.25 -10.96 -1.29
N LEU A 207 13.86 -9.85 -1.72
CA LEU A 207 13.58 -9.18 -2.99
C LEU A 207 14.85 -8.86 -3.79
N ALA A 208 14.80 -9.11 -5.10
CA ALA A 208 15.78 -8.63 -6.06
C ALA A 208 15.18 -7.59 -7.02
N VAL A 209 15.93 -6.53 -7.34
CA VAL A 209 15.59 -5.45 -8.28
C VAL A 209 16.55 -5.43 -9.45
N GLU A 210 16.17 -4.84 -10.58
CA GLU A 210 17.18 -4.40 -11.54
C GLU A 210 17.95 -3.22 -10.93
N PRO A 211 19.28 -3.31 -10.73
CA PRO A 211 19.98 -2.36 -9.90
C PRO A 211 20.21 -1.03 -10.62
N VAL A 212 20.07 0.06 -9.87
CA VAL A 212 20.39 1.43 -10.31
C VAL A 212 21.88 1.53 -10.69
N LYS A 213 22.15 2.09 -11.88
CA LYS A 213 23.49 2.21 -12.49
C LYS A 213 24.21 3.47 -12.00
N GLY A 214 25.00 3.33 -10.94
CA GLY A 214 25.78 4.41 -10.36
C GLY A 214 25.18 4.89 -9.04
N ASN A 215 24.81 6.17 -8.98
CA ASN A 215 24.23 6.80 -7.79
C ASN A 215 22.75 7.11 -8.01
N LEU A 216 21.91 6.67 -7.08
CA LEU A 216 20.48 6.97 -7.04
C LEU A 216 20.27 8.45 -6.73
N ARG A 217 19.74 9.20 -7.68
CA ARG A 217 19.36 10.60 -7.50
C ARG A 217 17.86 10.73 -7.33
N LEU A 218 17.45 11.61 -6.44
CA LEU A 218 16.05 11.98 -6.21
C LEU A 218 15.73 13.27 -7.00
N SER A 219 14.44 13.55 -7.23
CA SER A 219 14.02 14.69 -8.05
C SER A 219 14.53 16.03 -7.50
N GLY A 220 14.45 16.18 -6.16
CA GLY A 220 14.86 17.37 -5.43
C GLY A 220 13.77 18.44 -5.25
N TYR A 221 12.52 18.16 -5.63
CA TYR A 221 11.45 19.16 -5.75
C TYR A 221 10.44 19.23 -4.59
N SER A 222 10.72 18.63 -3.42
CA SER A 222 9.89 18.81 -2.20
C SER A 222 10.55 18.26 -0.92
N ALA A 223 9.83 18.39 0.20
CA ALA A 223 10.01 17.53 1.37
C ALA A 223 9.30 16.18 1.10
N CYS A 224 10.00 15.07 1.37
CA CYS A 224 9.50 13.72 1.14
C CYS A 224 8.68 13.22 2.34
N GLY A 225 7.47 12.72 2.08
CA GLY A 225 6.65 11.99 3.06
C GLY A 225 5.53 12.79 3.72
N GLN A 226 5.02 12.30 4.85
CA GLN A 226 3.84 12.82 5.55
C GLN A 226 4.23 13.65 6.80
N ASP A 227 3.26 14.33 7.42
CA ASP A 227 3.42 15.18 8.61
C ASP A 227 4.51 16.26 8.41
N GLY A 228 4.34 17.10 7.38
CA GLY A 228 5.35 18.07 6.95
C GLY A 228 6.61 17.46 6.31
N GLY A 229 6.65 16.13 6.16
CA GLY A 229 7.70 15.38 5.47
C GLY A 229 9.09 15.49 6.09
N VAL A 230 10.09 15.20 5.27
CA VAL A 230 11.52 15.37 5.54
C VAL A 230 12.18 16.08 4.37
N GLN A 231 12.86 17.19 4.63
CA GLN A 231 13.57 17.95 3.60
C GLN A 231 14.73 17.12 3.01
N LEU A 232 14.72 16.93 1.69
CA LEU A 232 15.77 16.18 0.99
C LEU A 232 17.12 16.93 1.03
N PRO A 233 18.23 16.26 1.42
CA PRO A 233 19.58 16.81 1.30
C PRO A 233 19.98 17.08 -0.16
N ARG A 234 20.58 18.23 -0.44
CA ARG A 234 21.01 18.61 -1.81
C ARG A 234 21.97 17.61 -2.45
N ASP A 235 22.82 16.97 -1.65
CA ASP A 235 23.74 15.92 -2.10
C ASP A 235 23.02 14.75 -2.77
N TYR A 236 21.77 14.46 -2.41
CA TYR A 236 20.98 13.37 -3.01
C TYR A 236 20.41 13.73 -4.39
N VAL A 237 20.46 15.01 -4.77
CA VAL A 237 20.10 15.53 -6.09
C VAL A 237 21.36 15.73 -6.94
N GLU A 238 22.39 16.39 -6.37
CA GLU A 238 23.62 16.76 -7.05
C GLU A 238 24.58 15.57 -7.29
N GLY A 239 24.79 14.75 -6.25
CA GLY A 239 25.66 13.57 -6.28
C GLY A 239 24.88 12.27 -6.44
N GLY A 240 23.76 12.15 -5.73
CA GLY A 240 22.98 10.92 -5.57
C GLY A 240 23.60 9.95 -4.55
N VAL A 241 22.77 9.10 -3.96
CA VAL A 241 23.18 8.07 -2.99
C VAL A 241 23.83 6.89 -3.74
N ALA A 242 25.11 6.64 -3.46
CA ALA A 242 25.84 5.54 -4.08
C ALA A 242 25.29 4.16 -3.63
N ASN A 243 25.41 3.16 -4.50
CA ASN A 243 25.07 1.76 -4.21
C ASN A 243 23.65 1.54 -3.62
N SER A 244 22.66 2.30 -4.07
CA SER A 244 21.30 2.28 -3.52
C SER A 244 20.24 2.14 -4.63
N ASP A 245 19.14 1.48 -4.32
CA ASP A 245 17.97 1.30 -5.19
C ASP A 245 16.68 1.89 -4.59
N LEU A 246 16.69 2.18 -3.29
CA LEU A 246 15.65 2.84 -2.50
C LEU A 246 16.32 3.63 -1.35
N VAL A 247 15.83 4.84 -1.06
CA VAL A 247 16.20 5.64 0.11
C VAL A 247 15.03 5.70 1.09
N LEU A 248 15.25 5.32 2.35
CA LEU A 248 14.29 5.54 3.43
C LEU A 248 14.78 6.67 4.33
N LEU A 249 13.98 7.71 4.47
CA LEU A 249 14.18 8.80 5.43
C LEU A 249 13.53 8.40 6.75
N VAL A 250 14.29 8.45 7.85
CA VAL A 250 13.83 7.99 9.16
C VAL A 250 13.55 9.18 10.08
N THR A 251 12.37 9.21 10.71
CA THR A 251 12.03 10.14 11.79
C THR A 251 11.55 9.42 13.05
N THR A 252 11.52 10.16 14.17
CA THR A 252 11.10 9.63 15.48
C THR A 252 10.11 10.59 16.15
N ARG A 253 9.04 10.91 15.44
CA ARG A 253 7.95 11.80 15.88
C ARG A 253 6.96 10.98 16.72
N PRO A 254 6.33 11.57 17.76
CA PRO A 254 5.29 10.89 18.53
C PRO A 254 4.08 10.52 17.65
N THR A 255 3.22 9.64 18.18
CA THR A 255 2.00 9.17 17.51
C THR A 255 0.80 9.20 18.46
N THR A 256 -0.42 9.16 17.90
CA THR A 256 -1.66 8.96 18.67
C THR A 256 -2.03 7.48 18.73
N GLY A 257 -2.81 7.09 19.76
CA GLY A 257 -3.28 5.71 19.93
C GLY A 257 -2.14 4.70 20.08
N ASN A 258 -2.28 3.57 19.37
CA ASN A 258 -1.37 2.41 19.45
C ASN A 258 -0.42 2.31 18.23
N THR A 259 -0.28 3.37 17.44
CA THR A 259 0.51 3.35 16.18
C THR A 259 2.02 3.33 16.49
N LEU A 260 2.66 2.17 16.32
CA LEU A 260 4.10 1.99 16.61
C LEU A 260 5.00 2.71 15.60
N ALA A 261 4.63 2.67 14.33
CA ALA A 261 5.32 3.29 13.21
C ALA A 261 4.30 3.64 12.11
N TRP A 262 4.75 4.37 11.09
CA TRP A 262 4.06 4.50 9.80
C TRP A 262 5.08 4.72 8.68
N ALA A 263 4.78 4.34 7.43
CA ALA A 263 5.59 4.73 6.28
C ALA A 263 4.80 5.00 4.99
N VAL A 264 5.41 5.79 4.10
CA VAL A 264 4.83 6.19 2.81
C VAL A 264 5.91 6.34 1.72
N ALA A 265 5.60 5.95 0.48
CA ALA A 265 6.44 6.23 -0.68
C ALA A 265 6.24 7.69 -1.15
N CYS A 266 7.33 8.42 -1.38
CA CYS A 266 7.29 9.84 -1.77
C CYS A 266 7.81 10.10 -3.20
N GLU A 267 8.77 9.29 -3.66
CA GLU A 267 9.44 9.44 -4.96
C GLU A 267 9.40 8.12 -5.71
N ARG A 268 9.10 8.19 -7.01
CA ARG A 268 8.98 7.02 -7.91
C ARG A 268 9.86 7.19 -9.15
N ASP A 269 10.35 6.07 -9.70
CA ASP A 269 10.98 6.08 -11.03
C ASP A 269 9.95 6.10 -12.18
N GLN A 270 10.42 6.21 -13.42
CA GLN A 270 9.57 6.19 -14.62
C GLN A 270 8.71 4.91 -14.78
N TRP A 271 9.03 3.82 -14.10
CA TRP A 271 8.22 2.60 -14.09
C TRP A 271 7.15 2.62 -12.98
N GLY A 272 7.22 3.61 -12.09
CA GLY A 272 6.33 3.86 -10.94
C GLY A 272 6.78 3.18 -9.64
N ARG A 273 7.96 2.53 -9.66
CA ARG A 273 8.57 1.87 -8.50
C ARG A 273 9.07 2.93 -7.52
N ALA A 274 8.85 2.73 -6.22
CA ALA A 274 9.39 3.63 -5.21
C ALA A 274 10.93 3.66 -5.22
N ILE A 275 11.48 4.87 -5.17
CA ILE A 275 12.92 5.17 -5.05
C ILE A 275 13.26 6.01 -3.82
N ALA A 276 12.29 6.71 -3.23
CA ALA A 276 12.38 7.14 -1.84
C ALA A 276 11.04 7.03 -1.10
N GLY A 277 11.14 6.85 0.21
CA GLY A 277 10.02 6.88 1.14
C GLY A 277 10.42 7.41 2.51
N HIS A 278 9.43 7.71 3.33
CA HIS A 278 9.57 8.23 4.69
C HIS A 278 9.01 7.19 5.67
N VAL A 279 9.79 6.83 6.69
CA VAL A 279 9.40 5.94 7.79
C VAL A 279 9.50 6.71 9.11
N ASN A 280 8.40 6.77 9.86
CA ASN A 280 8.38 7.31 11.22
C ASN A 280 8.23 6.19 12.24
N VAL A 281 8.96 6.27 13.36
CA VAL A 281 8.85 5.29 14.47
C VAL A 281 8.66 6.01 15.80
N ALA A 282 7.56 5.71 16.48
CA ALA A 282 7.16 6.37 17.72
C ALA A 282 8.14 6.07 18.87
N PRO A 283 8.78 7.09 19.50
CA PRO A 283 9.84 6.86 20.47
C PRO A 283 9.43 6.04 21.71
N ARG A 284 8.15 6.12 22.10
CA ARG A 284 7.57 5.37 23.23
C ARG A 284 7.53 3.85 23.02
N HIS A 285 7.55 3.40 21.76
CA HIS A 285 7.51 1.97 21.41
C HIS A 285 8.91 1.37 21.14
N LEU A 286 9.98 2.17 21.28
CA LEU A 286 11.38 1.73 21.18
C LEU A 286 11.89 1.12 22.51
N THR A 287 11.16 0.15 23.07
CA THR A 287 11.54 -0.54 24.34
C THR A 287 12.32 -1.84 24.09
N ALA A 288 12.51 -2.70 25.10
CA ALA A 288 13.10 -4.03 24.92
C ALA A 288 12.03 -5.11 24.66
N GLU A 289 10.87 -4.94 25.30
CA GLU A 289 9.72 -5.85 25.31
C GLU A 289 8.98 -5.83 23.95
N ALA A 290 9.04 -4.69 23.25
CA ALA A 290 8.39 -4.48 21.97
C ALA A 290 9.22 -4.94 20.75
N GLU A 291 10.45 -5.46 20.91
CA GLU A 291 11.39 -5.68 19.78
C GLU A 291 10.81 -6.58 18.66
N THR A 292 10.05 -7.62 19.00
CA THR A 292 9.43 -8.52 18.02
C THR A 292 8.27 -7.86 17.27
N LEU A 293 7.36 -7.20 17.99
CA LEU A 293 6.21 -6.49 17.41
C LEU A 293 6.68 -5.32 16.53
N LEU A 294 7.63 -4.53 17.02
CA LEU A 294 8.27 -3.46 16.25
C LEU A 294 8.92 -4.00 14.96
N SER A 295 9.62 -5.14 15.02
CA SER A 295 10.22 -5.74 13.83
C SER A 295 9.18 -6.17 12.80
N ALA A 296 8.04 -6.71 13.24
CA ALA A 296 6.93 -7.05 12.35
C ALA A 296 6.27 -5.79 11.75
N THR A 297 6.01 -4.75 12.56
CA THR A 297 5.46 -3.49 12.05
C THR A 297 6.43 -2.81 11.08
N LEU A 298 7.75 -2.80 11.32
CA LEU A 298 8.71 -2.19 10.38
C LEU A 298 8.75 -2.92 9.02
N ILE A 299 8.53 -4.23 8.98
CA ILE A 299 8.38 -4.97 7.71
C ILE A 299 7.06 -4.59 7.03
N HIS A 300 5.96 -4.50 7.76
CA HIS A 300 4.64 -4.05 7.28
C HIS A 300 4.71 -2.65 6.64
N GLU A 301 5.23 -1.65 7.37
CA GLU A 301 5.36 -0.27 6.88
C GLU A 301 6.21 -0.18 5.61
N VAL A 302 7.35 -0.90 5.56
CA VAL A 302 8.23 -0.88 4.38
C VAL A 302 7.60 -1.63 3.20
N MET A 303 6.67 -2.57 3.41
CA MET A 303 5.89 -3.16 2.30
C MET A 303 4.93 -2.15 1.65
N HIS A 304 4.32 -1.24 2.40
CA HIS A 304 3.57 -0.11 1.81
C HIS A 304 4.47 0.74 0.92
N VAL A 305 5.68 1.10 1.40
CA VAL A 305 6.66 1.88 0.61
C VAL A 305 7.09 1.13 -0.67
N LEU A 306 7.31 -0.18 -0.59
CA LEU A 306 7.75 -0.99 -1.73
C LEU A 306 6.66 -1.21 -2.78
N GLY A 307 5.37 -1.19 -2.42
CA GLY A 307 4.28 -1.25 -3.39
C GLY A 307 2.96 -1.84 -2.92
N PHE A 308 2.80 -2.20 -1.65
CA PHE A 308 1.53 -2.65 -1.10
C PHE A 308 0.63 -1.44 -0.76
N ASP A 309 0.13 -0.76 -1.78
CA ASP A 309 -0.60 0.51 -1.62
C ASP A 309 -1.50 0.78 -2.85
N PRO A 310 -2.74 1.28 -2.70
CA PRO A 310 -3.64 1.58 -3.82
C PRO A 310 -3.08 2.54 -4.88
N HIS A 311 -2.24 3.51 -4.51
CA HIS A 311 -1.59 4.39 -5.51
C HIS A 311 -0.48 3.63 -6.25
N ALA A 312 0.31 2.80 -5.55
CA ALA A 312 1.30 1.92 -6.16
C ALA A 312 0.66 0.91 -7.13
N PHE A 313 -0.51 0.36 -6.81
CA PHE A 313 -1.24 -0.57 -7.68
C PHE A 313 -1.53 0.03 -9.07
N ALA A 314 -1.80 1.34 -9.17
CA ALA A 314 -2.02 2.03 -10.44
C ALA A 314 -0.77 2.05 -11.37
N HIS A 315 0.40 1.65 -10.87
CA HIS A 315 1.67 1.66 -11.59
C HIS A 315 2.26 0.27 -11.84
N PHE A 316 1.63 -0.79 -11.35
CA PHE A 316 2.11 -2.16 -11.53
C PHE A 316 2.22 -2.51 -13.02
N ARG A 317 3.24 -3.28 -13.37
CA ARG A 317 3.60 -3.61 -14.75
C ARG A 317 3.38 -5.09 -15.08
N ASP A 318 2.99 -5.35 -16.32
CA ASP A 318 2.96 -6.70 -16.87
C ASP A 318 4.39 -7.20 -17.17
N GLU A 319 4.50 -8.47 -17.55
CA GLU A 319 5.75 -9.11 -17.96
C GLU A 319 6.43 -8.43 -19.16
N ARG A 320 5.72 -7.52 -19.85
CA ARG A 320 6.22 -6.68 -20.94
C ARG A 320 6.59 -5.25 -20.49
N MET A 321 6.57 -4.94 -19.20
CA MET A 321 6.77 -3.59 -18.62
C MET A 321 5.68 -2.54 -18.96
N ARG A 322 4.53 -2.96 -19.50
CA ARG A 322 3.38 -2.08 -19.79
C ARG A 322 2.53 -1.92 -18.54
N ARG A 323 1.86 -0.78 -18.34
CA ARG A 323 0.99 -0.57 -17.18
C ARG A 323 -0.17 -1.60 -17.17
N ARG A 324 -0.38 -2.32 -16.06
CA ARG A 324 -1.49 -3.27 -15.92
C ARG A 324 -2.82 -2.51 -15.89
N SER A 325 -3.77 -2.91 -16.73
CA SER A 325 -5.11 -2.30 -16.79
C SER A 325 -6.09 -2.82 -15.73
N ARG A 326 -5.80 -3.97 -15.13
CA ARG A 326 -6.47 -4.57 -13.97
C ARG A 326 -5.40 -5.09 -13.02
N VAL A 327 -5.55 -4.75 -11.74
CA VAL A 327 -4.65 -5.13 -10.63
C VAL A 327 -5.53 -5.53 -9.45
N THR A 328 -6.44 -4.62 -9.10
CA THR A 328 -7.65 -4.90 -8.34
C THR A 328 -8.86 -4.97 -9.28
N GLU A 329 -9.91 -5.64 -8.81
CA GLU A 329 -11.25 -5.65 -9.38
C GLU A 329 -12.26 -5.53 -8.24
N GLN A 330 -13.23 -4.64 -8.36
CA GLN A 330 -14.26 -4.44 -7.33
C GLN A 330 -15.62 -4.88 -7.88
N ALA A 331 -16.29 -5.78 -7.17
CA ALA A 331 -17.57 -6.35 -7.58
C ALA A 331 -18.49 -6.57 -6.36
N MET A 332 -19.80 -6.58 -6.61
CA MET A 332 -20.76 -7.06 -5.62
C MET A 332 -20.65 -8.57 -5.51
N ASP A 333 -20.43 -9.10 -4.31
CA ASP A 333 -20.44 -10.53 -4.07
C ASP A 333 -21.82 -10.99 -3.57
N GLU A 334 -22.46 -11.89 -4.32
CA GLU A 334 -23.81 -12.38 -4.00
C GLU A 334 -23.84 -13.35 -2.80
N LYS A 335 -22.73 -14.04 -2.50
CA LYS A 335 -22.64 -14.96 -1.36
C LYS A 335 -22.34 -14.23 -0.05
N LEU A 336 -21.47 -13.23 -0.09
CA LEU A 336 -21.10 -12.42 1.06
C LEU A 336 -22.09 -11.26 1.29
N GLY A 337 -22.78 -10.78 0.25
CA GLY A 337 -23.75 -9.69 0.37
C GLY A 337 -23.11 -8.31 0.55
N ARG A 338 -21.84 -8.14 0.16
CA ARG A 338 -21.11 -6.86 0.19
C ARG A 338 -20.31 -6.62 -1.09
N MET A 339 -19.90 -5.37 -1.32
CA MET A 339 -18.92 -5.02 -2.34
C MET A 339 -17.54 -5.48 -1.88
N VAL A 340 -16.83 -6.28 -2.69
CA VAL A 340 -15.51 -6.81 -2.37
C VAL A 340 -14.50 -6.33 -3.40
N THR A 341 -13.33 -5.88 -2.93
CA THR A 341 -12.19 -5.54 -3.78
C THR A 341 -11.21 -6.71 -3.77
N ARG A 342 -10.85 -7.24 -4.94
CA ARG A 342 -9.99 -8.43 -5.07
C ARG A 342 -8.76 -8.13 -5.93
N VAL A 343 -7.58 -8.56 -5.48
CA VAL A 343 -6.35 -8.57 -6.29
C VAL A 343 -6.41 -9.73 -7.28
N VAL A 344 -6.31 -9.41 -8.56
CA VAL A 344 -6.47 -10.35 -9.70
C VAL A 344 -5.13 -10.60 -10.42
N LEU A 345 -4.02 -10.51 -9.68
CA LEU A 345 -2.66 -10.66 -10.21
C LEU A 345 -2.25 -12.15 -10.34
N PRO A 346 -1.45 -12.55 -11.36
CA PRO A 346 -1.28 -13.96 -11.71
C PRO A 346 -0.56 -14.81 -10.66
N ARG A 347 0.52 -14.32 -10.04
CA ARG A 347 1.24 -15.06 -9.00
C ARG A 347 0.50 -15.00 -7.67
N VAL A 348 -0.19 -13.89 -7.38
CA VAL A 348 -1.08 -13.78 -6.21
C VAL A 348 -2.19 -14.83 -6.28
N LEU A 349 -2.87 -14.95 -7.44
CA LEU A 349 -3.86 -15.99 -7.71
C LEU A 349 -3.29 -17.38 -7.52
N MET A 350 -2.22 -17.71 -8.26
CA MET A 350 -1.52 -18.99 -8.20
C MET A 350 -1.16 -19.38 -6.76
N HIS A 351 -0.46 -18.51 -6.01
CA HIS A 351 -0.06 -18.80 -4.63
C HIS A 351 -1.26 -18.92 -3.68
N SER A 352 -2.32 -18.16 -3.89
CA SER A 352 -3.56 -18.28 -3.11
C SER A 352 -4.27 -19.62 -3.38
N ARG A 353 -4.39 -20.04 -4.65
CA ARG A 353 -4.93 -21.35 -5.01
C ARG A 353 -4.13 -22.50 -4.38
N PHE A 354 -2.80 -22.42 -4.40
CA PHE A 354 -1.92 -23.37 -3.71
C PHE A 354 -1.96 -23.30 -2.18
N HIS A 355 -2.34 -22.16 -1.59
CA HIS A 355 -2.50 -22.02 -0.13
C HIS A 355 -3.84 -22.59 0.36
N TYR A 356 -4.96 -22.12 -0.21
CA TYR A 356 -6.29 -22.57 0.18
C TYR A 356 -6.64 -23.96 -0.37
N GLY A 357 -5.96 -24.45 -1.42
CA GLY A 357 -6.37 -25.63 -2.16
C GLY A 357 -7.53 -25.36 -3.15
N ALA A 358 -7.71 -24.09 -3.56
CA ALA A 358 -8.89 -23.57 -4.24
C ALA A 358 -8.71 -23.50 -5.77
N PHE A 359 -8.42 -24.63 -6.43
CA PHE A 359 -8.00 -24.70 -7.83
C PHE A 359 -9.11 -24.55 -8.89
N SER A 360 -10.25 -23.97 -8.54
CA SER A 360 -11.39 -23.79 -9.46
C SER A 360 -11.38 -22.40 -10.10
N GLU A 361 -11.90 -22.30 -11.32
CA GLU A 361 -12.17 -21.01 -12.01
C GLU A 361 -12.98 -20.02 -11.13
N ASN A 362 -13.82 -20.52 -10.21
CA ASN A 362 -14.61 -19.71 -9.28
C ASN A 362 -13.77 -18.88 -8.28
N PHE A 363 -12.50 -19.21 -8.06
CA PHE A 363 -11.60 -18.36 -7.27
C PHE A 363 -10.99 -17.29 -8.19
N THR A 364 -11.58 -16.09 -8.19
CA THR A 364 -11.27 -15.02 -9.16
C THR A 364 -10.23 -14.00 -8.68
N GLY A 365 -9.94 -13.93 -7.38
CA GLY A 365 -8.95 -13.01 -6.81
C GLY A 365 -8.83 -13.15 -5.29
N LEU A 366 -7.76 -12.58 -4.73
CA LEU A 366 -7.53 -12.54 -3.28
C LEU A 366 -8.06 -11.21 -2.69
N GLU A 367 -8.81 -11.27 -1.62
CA GLU A 367 -9.59 -10.12 -1.12
C GLU A 367 -8.72 -9.11 -0.35
N LEU A 368 -8.93 -7.84 -0.64
CA LEU A 368 -8.41 -6.72 0.15
C LEU A 368 -9.45 -6.34 1.22
N GLU A 369 -8.95 -5.94 2.37
CA GLU A 369 -9.71 -5.40 3.48
C GLU A 369 -10.59 -4.23 3.01
N ASP A 370 -11.90 -4.28 3.28
CA ASP A 370 -12.81 -3.15 3.07
C ASP A 370 -13.19 -2.44 4.38
N GLY A 371 -12.94 -3.08 5.53
CA GLY A 371 -13.12 -2.51 6.85
C GLY A 371 -12.06 -1.48 7.27
N GLY A 372 -12.22 -0.98 8.49
CA GLY A 372 -11.29 0.00 9.09
C GLY A 372 -11.44 1.42 8.54
N GLY A 373 -10.33 2.17 8.54
CA GLY A 373 -10.27 3.55 8.04
C GLY A 373 -9.66 3.65 6.63
N ARG A 374 -9.49 4.87 6.12
CA ARG A 374 -8.83 5.10 4.81
C ARG A 374 -7.38 4.60 4.73
N GLY A 375 -6.68 4.50 5.86
CA GLY A 375 -5.34 3.89 5.92
C GLY A 375 -5.35 2.36 5.96
N THR A 376 -6.52 1.73 6.09
CA THR A 376 -6.69 0.28 6.25
C THR A 376 -7.38 -0.36 5.03
N SER A 377 -8.50 0.23 4.61
CA SER A 377 -9.34 -0.24 3.51
C SER A 377 -8.59 -0.13 2.17
N GLY A 378 -8.49 -1.22 1.42
CA GLY A 378 -7.82 -1.32 0.13
C GLY A 378 -6.28 -1.36 0.18
N SER A 379 -5.65 -0.90 1.26
CA SER A 379 -4.20 -0.96 1.49
C SER A 379 -3.74 -2.25 2.19
N HIS A 380 -4.67 -3.12 2.57
CA HIS A 380 -4.39 -4.33 3.35
C HIS A 380 -5.09 -5.57 2.79
N TRP A 381 -4.57 -6.74 3.13
CA TRP A 381 -5.27 -8.01 2.96
C TRP A 381 -6.45 -8.15 3.91
N GLU A 382 -7.55 -8.71 3.39
CA GLU A 382 -8.74 -9.10 4.13
C GLU A 382 -8.40 -9.98 5.35
N LYS A 383 -8.62 -9.45 6.57
CA LYS A 383 -8.23 -10.18 7.79
C LYS A 383 -9.05 -11.46 7.99
N ARG A 384 -10.30 -11.56 7.51
CA ARG A 384 -11.07 -12.82 7.50
C ARG A 384 -10.26 -13.94 6.82
N LEU A 385 -9.65 -13.67 5.67
CA LEU A 385 -9.02 -14.69 4.83
C LEU A 385 -7.56 -14.99 5.16
N LEU A 386 -6.85 -14.04 5.78
CA LEU A 386 -5.40 -14.12 5.98
C LEU A 386 -4.94 -13.91 7.44
N MET A 387 -5.81 -13.38 8.30
CA MET A 387 -5.75 -13.37 9.78
C MET A 387 -4.45 -12.89 10.44
N ASN A 388 -3.39 -13.69 10.49
CA ASN A 388 -2.08 -13.31 11.05
C ASN A 388 -1.02 -13.02 9.97
N GLU A 389 -1.41 -12.93 8.71
CA GLU A 389 -0.55 -12.39 7.66
C GLU A 389 -0.19 -10.92 7.95
N ILE A 390 1.08 -10.58 7.72
CA ILE A 390 1.68 -9.31 8.12
C ILE A 390 1.00 -8.08 7.52
N MET A 391 0.42 -8.18 6.32
CA MET A 391 -0.29 -7.09 5.63
C MET A 391 -1.81 -7.11 5.83
N THR A 392 -2.32 -7.83 6.84
CA THR A 392 -3.69 -7.56 7.34
C THR A 392 -3.71 -6.28 8.18
N GLY A 393 -4.88 -5.64 8.34
CA GLY A 393 -5.02 -4.35 9.05
C GLY A 393 -4.72 -4.35 10.56
N SER A 394 -3.96 -5.32 11.06
CA SER A 394 -3.48 -5.41 12.46
C SER A 394 -2.36 -6.44 12.59
N VAL A 395 -1.19 -5.99 13.06
CA VAL A 395 0.01 -6.81 13.27
C VAL A 395 -0.08 -7.60 14.60
N ASP A 396 0.42 -8.83 14.60
CA ASP A 396 0.53 -9.72 15.76
C ASP A 396 2.01 -10.00 16.10
N THR A 397 2.29 -10.32 17.36
CA THR A 397 3.53 -10.97 17.81
C THR A 397 3.93 -12.22 17.02
N ARG A 398 2.95 -12.89 16.38
CA ARG A 398 3.13 -14.02 15.46
C ARG A 398 2.70 -13.70 14.03
N SER A 399 2.88 -12.46 13.56
CA SER A 399 2.66 -12.12 12.16
C SER A 399 3.62 -12.88 11.23
N VAL A 400 3.12 -13.28 10.06
CA VAL A 400 3.85 -14.08 9.06
C VAL A 400 3.88 -13.40 7.69
N VAL A 401 5.01 -13.46 6.98
CA VAL A 401 5.10 -12.97 5.60
C VAL A 401 4.73 -14.11 4.63
N SER A 402 3.53 -14.05 4.06
CA SER A 402 3.06 -15.07 3.12
C SER A 402 3.72 -14.99 1.75
N LYS A 403 3.59 -16.10 1.00
CA LYS A 403 3.91 -16.12 -0.43
C LYS A 403 2.99 -15.21 -1.25
N MET A 404 1.77 -14.91 -0.79
CA MET A 404 0.82 -14.05 -1.49
C MET A 404 1.29 -12.58 -1.47
N THR A 405 1.80 -12.11 -0.34
CA THR A 405 2.40 -10.77 -0.21
C THR A 405 3.68 -10.62 -1.04
N LEU A 406 4.58 -11.62 -0.99
CA LEU A 406 5.76 -11.63 -1.88
C LEU A 406 5.37 -11.72 -3.37
N ALA A 407 4.30 -12.43 -3.70
CA ALA A 407 3.79 -12.54 -5.06
C ALA A 407 3.20 -11.23 -5.58
N LEU A 408 2.50 -10.46 -4.75
CA LEU A 408 2.02 -9.13 -5.10
C LEU A 408 3.20 -8.20 -5.45
N LEU A 409 4.29 -8.26 -4.66
CA LEU A 409 5.50 -7.50 -4.96
C LEU A 409 6.21 -7.99 -6.23
N GLU A 410 6.21 -9.28 -6.57
CA GLU A 410 6.72 -9.73 -7.88
C GLU A 410 5.81 -9.33 -9.06
N ASP A 411 4.49 -9.46 -8.92
CA ASP A 411 3.50 -9.12 -9.96
C ASP A 411 3.42 -7.61 -10.27
N SER A 412 4.00 -6.75 -9.40
CA SER A 412 4.28 -5.34 -9.71
C SER A 412 5.21 -5.15 -10.93
N GLY A 413 5.97 -6.20 -11.29
CA GLY A 413 7.03 -6.17 -12.31
C GLY A 413 8.37 -5.62 -11.79
N TRP A 414 8.36 -4.85 -10.70
CA TRP A 414 9.54 -4.17 -10.16
C TRP A 414 10.53 -5.14 -9.50
N TYR A 415 10.03 -6.10 -8.71
CA TYR A 415 10.86 -7.03 -7.95
C TYR A 415 10.96 -8.42 -8.62
N LYS A 416 11.74 -9.31 -8.02
CA LYS A 416 11.70 -10.78 -8.16
C LYS A 416 11.76 -11.32 -6.74
N ALA A 417 10.77 -12.11 -6.34
CA ALA A 417 10.62 -12.55 -4.97
C ALA A 417 11.40 -13.84 -4.70
N ASN A 418 11.96 -13.93 -3.50
CA ASN A 418 12.54 -15.16 -2.98
C ASN A 418 11.53 -15.87 -2.07
N TYR A 419 10.69 -16.73 -2.66
CA TYR A 419 9.68 -17.50 -1.93
C TYR A 419 10.22 -18.52 -0.92
N SER A 420 11.55 -18.64 -0.73
CA SER A 420 12.15 -19.36 0.40
C SER A 420 12.24 -18.50 1.68
N MET A 421 12.03 -17.19 1.57
CA MET A 421 11.96 -16.24 2.70
C MET A 421 10.52 -16.03 3.19
N ALA A 422 9.53 -16.60 2.51
CA ALA A 422 8.14 -16.58 2.95
C ALA A 422 7.91 -17.58 4.08
N ASP A 423 7.24 -17.12 5.12
CA ASP A 423 6.75 -17.92 6.22
C ASP A 423 5.61 -18.85 5.77
N ARG A 424 5.35 -19.88 6.59
CA ARG A 424 4.17 -20.73 6.44
C ARG A 424 2.98 -20.08 7.14
N LEU A 425 2.07 -19.51 6.37
CA LEU A 425 0.71 -19.24 6.85
C LEU A 425 -0.05 -20.57 6.98
N ASP A 426 -0.70 -20.80 8.12
CA ASP A 426 -1.56 -21.97 8.35
C ASP A 426 -3.06 -21.62 8.33
N TRP A 427 -3.43 -20.35 8.51
CA TRP A 427 -4.83 -19.92 8.47
C TRP A 427 -5.44 -20.11 7.08
N GLY A 428 -6.60 -20.76 6.99
CA GLY A 428 -7.27 -21.08 5.74
C GLY A 428 -6.57 -22.15 4.88
N ARG A 429 -5.40 -22.66 5.31
CA ARG A 429 -4.62 -23.60 4.51
C ARG A 429 -5.43 -24.86 4.19
N ASN A 430 -5.44 -25.26 2.93
CA ASN A 430 -6.12 -26.46 2.42
C ASN A 430 -7.65 -26.53 2.67
N GLN A 431 -8.34 -25.42 2.99
CA GLN A 431 -9.80 -25.43 3.28
C GLN A 431 -10.72 -25.41 2.04
N GLY A 432 -10.17 -25.24 0.84
CA GLY A 432 -10.89 -25.24 -0.43
C GLY A 432 -11.58 -23.92 -0.78
N THR A 433 -12.21 -23.88 -1.96
CA THR A 433 -12.85 -22.67 -2.53
C THR A 433 -14.00 -22.12 -1.67
N ASP A 434 -14.67 -22.97 -0.90
CA ASP A 434 -15.74 -22.57 0.03
C ASP A 434 -15.21 -21.67 1.16
N PHE A 435 -13.97 -21.84 1.61
CA PHE A 435 -13.39 -21.00 2.66
C PHE A 435 -13.23 -19.54 2.20
N VAL A 436 -12.80 -19.34 0.95
CA VAL A 436 -12.65 -18.00 0.39
C VAL A 436 -14.01 -17.40 0.04
N THR A 437 -14.85 -18.16 -0.67
CA THR A 437 -16.03 -17.59 -1.35
C THR A 437 -17.31 -17.61 -0.52
N SER A 438 -17.41 -18.38 0.55
CA SER A 438 -18.63 -18.46 1.38
C SER A 438 -18.45 -17.73 2.72
N PRO A 439 -19.53 -17.13 3.27
CA PRO A 439 -19.45 -16.42 4.55
C PRO A 439 -19.06 -17.36 5.69
N CYS A 440 -18.34 -16.81 6.67
CA CYS A 440 -17.60 -17.60 7.67
C CYS A 440 -18.48 -18.43 8.62
N ASN A 441 -19.78 -18.14 8.72
CA ASN A 441 -20.73 -19.01 9.43
C ASN A 441 -20.99 -20.36 8.74
N GLN A 442 -20.55 -20.52 7.48
CA GLN A 442 -20.57 -21.80 6.74
C GLN A 442 -19.25 -22.58 6.85
N TRP A 443 -18.21 -21.99 7.46
CA TRP A 443 -16.91 -22.65 7.63
C TRP A 443 -16.98 -23.81 8.64
N LYS A 444 -15.98 -24.69 8.57
CA LYS A 444 -15.95 -25.99 9.25
C LYS A 444 -14.80 -26.06 10.24
N GLY A 445 -14.95 -26.91 11.27
CA GLY A 445 -13.92 -27.13 12.28
C GLY A 445 -13.60 -25.86 13.08
N ALA A 446 -12.33 -25.66 13.41
CA ALA A 446 -11.88 -24.59 14.30
C ALA A 446 -11.96 -23.16 13.72
N TYR A 447 -12.23 -23.03 12.43
CA TYR A 447 -12.42 -21.73 11.75
C TYR A 447 -13.77 -21.07 12.06
N HIS A 448 -14.74 -21.79 12.64
CA HIS A 448 -16.03 -21.24 13.01
C HIS A 448 -16.51 -21.78 14.36
N CYS A 449 -17.08 -20.91 15.19
CA CYS A 449 -17.70 -21.24 16.47
C CYS A 449 -18.95 -20.38 16.72
N ASN A 450 -19.97 -20.96 17.38
CA ASN A 450 -21.29 -20.34 17.53
C ASN A 450 -21.79 -20.25 18.98
N THR A 451 -20.99 -20.65 19.98
CA THR A 451 -21.34 -20.59 21.39
C THR A 451 -20.12 -20.33 22.27
N THR A 452 -20.31 -19.56 23.35
CA THR A 452 -19.30 -19.31 24.39
C THR A 452 -19.24 -20.41 25.47
N GLN A 453 -20.15 -21.38 25.42
CA GLN A 453 -20.31 -22.40 26.47
C GLN A 453 -19.26 -23.53 26.44
N PHE A 454 -18.58 -23.71 25.31
CA PHE A 454 -17.60 -24.77 25.11
C PHE A 454 -16.26 -24.20 24.68
N SER A 455 -15.17 -24.74 25.22
CA SER A 455 -13.86 -24.57 24.63
C SER A 455 -13.74 -25.36 23.33
N GLY A 456 -12.76 -25.02 22.52
CA GLY A 456 -12.36 -25.77 21.32
C GLY A 456 -10.83 -25.86 21.23
N CYS A 457 -10.37 -26.18 20.03
CA CYS A 457 -8.97 -26.09 19.66
C CYS A 457 -8.78 -24.96 18.66
N THR A 458 -7.62 -24.30 18.68
CA THR A 458 -7.24 -23.37 17.60
C THR A 458 -7.12 -24.08 16.26
N TYR A 459 -7.19 -23.33 15.15
CA TYR A 459 -7.10 -23.86 13.79
C TYR A 459 -5.81 -24.65 13.50
N ASN A 460 -4.67 -24.20 14.05
CA ASN A 460 -3.38 -24.89 13.99
C ASN A 460 -3.20 -25.98 15.08
N ARG A 461 -4.22 -26.18 15.92
CA ARG A 461 -4.26 -27.07 17.09
C ARG A 461 -3.14 -26.85 18.10
N GLU A 462 -2.45 -25.71 18.10
CA GLU A 462 -1.37 -25.43 19.06
C GLU A 462 -1.87 -25.13 20.48
N ALA A 463 -3.13 -24.72 20.63
CA ALA A 463 -3.72 -24.40 21.92
C ALA A 463 -5.17 -24.87 22.05
N GLU A 464 -5.59 -25.06 23.30
CA GLU A 464 -6.98 -24.95 23.70
C GLU A 464 -7.43 -23.49 23.56
N GLY A 465 -8.68 -23.29 23.17
CA GLY A 465 -9.22 -21.96 22.90
C GLY A 465 -10.70 -21.81 23.22
N TYR A 466 -11.20 -20.58 23.06
CA TYR A 466 -12.59 -20.19 23.29
C TYR A 466 -13.16 -19.43 22.09
N CYS A 467 -14.48 -19.26 22.08
CA CYS A 467 -15.20 -18.49 21.08
C CYS A 467 -15.46 -17.05 21.59
N PRO A 468 -14.79 -16.01 21.06
CA PRO A 468 -15.01 -14.62 21.48
C PRO A 468 -16.25 -14.02 20.80
N ILE A 469 -17.43 -14.31 21.33
CA ILE A 469 -18.71 -13.72 20.86
C ILE A 469 -19.03 -12.46 21.67
N VAL A 470 -19.16 -11.33 20.98
CA VAL A 470 -19.46 -10.01 21.55
C VAL A 470 -20.90 -9.61 21.22
N SER A 471 -21.53 -8.83 22.10
CA SER A 471 -22.81 -8.16 21.84
C SER A 471 -22.56 -6.66 21.72
N TYR A 472 -22.89 -6.09 20.57
CA TYR A 472 -22.69 -4.68 20.24
C TYR A 472 -23.88 -3.83 20.71
N SER A 473 -23.66 -2.53 20.89
CA SER A 473 -24.68 -1.55 21.29
C SER A 473 -25.72 -1.28 20.19
N GLY A 474 -25.33 -1.49 18.93
CA GLY A 474 -26.19 -1.41 17.76
C GLY A 474 -26.16 -2.69 16.92
N ASP A 475 -27.08 -2.75 15.97
CA ASP A 475 -27.19 -3.80 14.96
C ASP A 475 -25.96 -3.84 14.03
N LEU A 476 -25.46 -5.04 13.70
CA LEU A 476 -24.37 -5.23 12.73
C LEU A 476 -24.88 -5.01 11.27
N PRO A 477 -23.98 -4.74 10.30
CA PRO A 477 -24.32 -4.76 8.87
C PRO A 477 -25.00 -6.07 8.46
N GLN A 478 -25.95 -6.05 7.52
CA GLN A 478 -26.76 -7.24 7.19
C GLN A 478 -25.91 -8.46 6.78
N TRP A 479 -24.81 -8.24 6.07
CA TRP A 479 -23.84 -9.26 5.66
C TRP A 479 -23.01 -9.86 6.81
N ALA A 480 -22.90 -9.16 7.95
CA ALA A 480 -22.17 -9.60 9.15
C ALA A 480 -23.07 -10.29 10.21
N ARG A 481 -24.38 -10.44 9.94
CA ARG A 481 -25.35 -11.01 10.89
C ARG A 481 -25.32 -12.54 10.90
N TYR A 482 -24.27 -13.11 11.48
CA TYR A 482 -24.10 -14.57 11.59
C TYR A 482 -24.97 -15.22 12.67
N PHE A 483 -25.54 -14.42 13.59
CA PHE A 483 -26.29 -14.88 14.75
C PHE A 483 -27.78 -14.50 14.68
N PRO A 484 -28.68 -15.23 15.36
CA PRO A 484 -30.10 -14.87 15.46
C PRO A 484 -30.36 -13.51 16.13
N GLN A 485 -29.39 -13.00 16.90
CA GLN A 485 -29.41 -11.63 17.40
C GLN A 485 -28.56 -10.75 16.48
N ALA A 486 -29.18 -9.75 15.86
CA ALA A 486 -28.56 -8.88 14.86
C ALA A 486 -27.40 -8.02 15.38
N ASN A 487 -27.26 -7.86 16.70
CA ASN A 487 -26.16 -7.16 17.36
C ASN A 487 -25.05 -8.10 17.89
N LYS A 488 -24.99 -9.37 17.46
CA LYS A 488 -23.94 -10.31 17.89
C LYS A 488 -23.03 -10.75 16.75
N GLY A 489 -21.73 -10.81 17.06
CA GLY A 489 -20.68 -11.26 16.16
C GLY A 489 -19.37 -11.51 16.91
N GLY A 490 -18.31 -11.76 16.16
CA GLY A 490 -16.94 -11.88 16.65
C GLY A 490 -16.31 -10.52 16.91
N GLN A 491 -15.32 -10.49 17.80
CA GLN A 491 -14.75 -9.26 18.36
C GLN A 491 -14.12 -8.29 17.35
N SER A 492 -13.60 -8.77 16.21
CA SER A 492 -12.87 -7.96 15.23
C SER A 492 -13.71 -7.64 14.00
N SER A 493 -13.90 -6.35 13.72
CA SER A 493 -14.58 -5.86 12.52
C SER A 493 -13.78 -6.10 11.23
N LEU A 494 -12.44 -6.12 11.32
CA LEU A 494 -11.55 -6.43 10.19
C LEU A 494 -11.65 -7.90 9.78
N ALA A 495 -11.92 -8.78 10.74
CA ALA A 495 -12.21 -10.19 10.46
C ALA A 495 -13.71 -10.41 10.16
N ASP A 496 -14.38 -9.45 9.49
CA ASP A 496 -15.81 -9.49 9.13
C ASP A 496 -16.80 -9.70 10.29
N TYR A 497 -16.40 -9.53 11.55
CA TYR A 497 -17.13 -10.01 12.74
C TYR A 497 -17.30 -11.55 12.79
N CYS A 498 -16.41 -12.30 12.15
CA CYS A 498 -16.40 -13.77 12.19
C CYS A 498 -15.99 -14.31 13.56
N THR A 499 -16.65 -15.39 14.00
CA THR A 499 -16.38 -16.07 15.28
C THR A 499 -15.63 -17.38 15.04
N TYR A 500 -14.38 -17.42 15.51
CA TYR A 500 -13.44 -18.57 15.39
C TYR A 500 -12.76 -18.83 16.74
N PHE A 501 -12.11 -19.99 16.92
CA PHE A 501 -11.47 -20.32 18.19
C PHE A 501 -10.13 -19.57 18.38
N VAL A 502 -10.09 -18.71 19.39
CA VAL A 502 -8.89 -17.97 19.86
C VAL A 502 -8.27 -18.72 21.03
N ALA A 503 -6.94 -18.80 21.07
CA ALA A 503 -6.21 -19.45 22.17
C ALA A 503 -6.50 -18.80 23.53
N TYR A 504 -6.61 -19.59 24.59
CA TYR A 504 -6.42 -19.05 25.94
C TYR A 504 -4.94 -18.69 26.16
N SER A 505 -4.67 -17.69 27.00
CA SER A 505 -3.29 -17.28 27.35
C SER A 505 -2.49 -18.37 28.07
N ASP A 506 -3.16 -19.27 28.79
CA ASP A 506 -2.62 -20.50 29.40
C ASP A 506 -2.93 -21.78 28.59
N GLY A 507 -3.63 -21.66 27.45
CA GLY A 507 -4.14 -22.78 26.67
C GLY A 507 -3.13 -23.50 25.79
N SER A 508 -1.87 -23.05 25.76
CA SER A 508 -0.82 -23.63 24.91
C SER A 508 -0.63 -25.12 25.17
N CYS A 509 -0.75 -25.94 24.12
CA CYS A 509 -0.36 -27.34 24.16
C CYS A 509 1.12 -27.55 23.81
N THR A 510 1.74 -26.60 23.10
CA THR A 510 3.12 -26.73 22.60
C THR A 510 4.19 -26.33 23.62
N ASP A 511 3.83 -25.49 24.60
CA ASP A 511 4.74 -25.05 25.65
C ASP A 511 4.70 -25.98 26.88
N THR A 512 5.88 -26.42 27.35
CA THR A 512 6.01 -27.16 28.61
C THR A 512 5.91 -26.28 29.85
N ASN A 513 6.10 -24.96 29.69
CA ASN A 513 6.12 -23.96 30.74
C ASN A 513 4.78 -23.22 30.89
N SER A 514 3.72 -23.66 30.19
CA SER A 514 2.39 -23.08 30.36
C SER A 514 1.96 -23.11 31.82
N THR A 515 1.36 -22.01 32.28
CA THR A 515 0.84 -21.85 33.63
C THR A 515 -0.24 -22.87 33.99
N ARG A 516 -0.89 -23.49 32.99
CA ARG A 516 -1.88 -24.56 33.19
C ARG A 516 -1.24 -25.96 33.10
N PRO A 517 -1.12 -26.70 34.22
CA PRO A 517 -0.50 -28.02 34.22
C PRO A 517 -1.36 -29.07 33.47
N PRO A 518 -0.74 -30.12 32.89
CA PRO A 518 -1.46 -31.18 32.18
C PRO A 518 -2.32 -32.04 33.12
N ASP A 519 -3.59 -32.23 32.77
CA ASP A 519 -4.51 -33.04 33.55
C ASP A 519 -4.26 -34.55 33.34
N LYS A 520 -3.73 -35.20 34.39
CA LYS A 520 -3.42 -36.65 34.44
C LYS A 520 -4.67 -37.55 34.51
N ILE A 521 -5.84 -36.99 34.83
CA ILE A 521 -7.13 -37.68 34.81
C ILE A 521 -7.69 -37.72 33.37
N LEU A 522 -7.46 -36.66 32.59
CA LEU A 522 -7.81 -36.62 31.16
C LEU A 522 -6.72 -37.25 30.26
N GLY A 523 -5.51 -37.46 30.80
CA GLY A 523 -4.38 -38.09 30.11
C GLY A 523 -3.54 -37.10 29.27
N GLU A 524 -3.62 -35.80 29.57
CA GLU A 524 -2.92 -34.75 28.83
C GLU A 524 -1.40 -34.82 28.97
N VAL A 525 -0.70 -34.32 27.95
CA VAL A 525 0.72 -33.98 27.98
C VAL A 525 0.97 -32.72 27.13
N ARG A 526 1.66 -31.72 27.66
CA ARG A 526 2.09 -30.51 26.92
C ARG A 526 3.56 -30.59 26.48
N GLY A 527 3.93 -29.85 25.44
CA GLY A 527 5.26 -29.81 24.82
C GLY A 527 5.21 -29.80 23.28
N SER A 528 6.35 -29.57 22.62
CA SER A 528 6.41 -29.24 21.17
C SER A 528 5.65 -30.18 20.23
N ASN A 529 5.65 -31.49 20.53
CA ASN A 529 4.97 -32.54 19.77
C ASN A 529 3.53 -32.81 20.26
N SER A 530 2.96 -31.95 21.10
CA SER A 530 1.56 -32.02 21.52
C SER A 530 0.68 -31.05 20.74
N ARG A 531 -0.59 -31.44 20.55
CA ARG A 531 -1.62 -30.63 19.88
C ARG A 531 -2.97 -30.82 20.57
N CYS A 532 -3.84 -29.83 20.46
CA CYS A 532 -5.19 -29.84 20.99
C CYS A 532 -6.10 -30.76 20.16
N MET A 533 -6.84 -31.62 20.85
CA MET A 533 -7.82 -32.52 20.27
C MET A 533 -9.09 -32.55 21.13
N ALA A 534 -10.25 -32.71 20.50
CA ALA A 534 -11.51 -32.87 21.20
C ALA A 534 -11.52 -34.24 21.92
N SER A 535 -11.88 -34.25 23.20
CA SER A 535 -11.72 -35.41 24.08
C SER A 535 -12.83 -35.52 25.12
N SER A 536 -13.41 -36.72 25.19
CA SER A 536 -14.26 -37.17 26.30
C SER A 536 -13.52 -38.09 27.28
N LEU A 537 -12.20 -38.28 27.11
CA LEU A 537 -11.39 -39.19 27.92
C LEU A 537 -11.39 -38.80 29.41
N VAL A 538 -11.64 -39.79 30.27
CA VAL A 538 -11.49 -39.71 31.73
C VAL A 538 -10.95 -41.04 32.23
N ARG A 539 -9.87 -41.03 33.03
CA ARG A 539 -9.26 -42.25 33.58
C ARG A 539 -10.30 -43.07 34.34
N THR A 540 -10.38 -44.37 34.05
CA THR A 540 -11.37 -45.28 34.63
C THR A 540 -11.28 -45.27 36.16
N GLY A 541 -12.43 -45.11 36.83
CA GLY A 541 -12.53 -44.90 38.28
C GLY A 541 -12.80 -43.45 38.69
N PHE A 542 -12.58 -42.48 37.78
CA PHE A 542 -12.97 -41.08 37.96
C PHE A 542 -14.22 -40.75 37.14
N LEU A 543 -15.00 -39.77 37.61
CA LEU A 543 -16.14 -39.19 36.89
C LEU A 543 -15.78 -37.77 36.46
N ARG A 544 -16.08 -37.40 35.21
CA ARG A 544 -16.14 -35.98 34.82
C ARG A 544 -17.35 -35.32 35.49
N GLY A 545 -17.27 -34.00 35.68
CA GLY A 545 -18.43 -33.18 35.98
C GLY A 545 -19.40 -33.07 34.80
N SER A 546 -20.26 -32.06 34.80
CA SER A 546 -21.39 -31.89 33.88
C SER A 546 -21.05 -31.62 32.39
N MET A 547 -19.85 -31.95 31.92
CA MET A 547 -19.40 -31.77 30.53
C MET A 547 -19.02 -33.11 29.90
N SER A 548 -19.87 -33.63 29.03
CA SER A 548 -19.65 -34.88 28.29
C SER A 548 -18.55 -34.76 27.22
N GLN A 549 -18.32 -33.55 26.71
CA GLN A 549 -17.28 -33.21 25.74
C GLN A 549 -16.42 -32.06 26.27
N GLY A 550 -15.17 -32.04 25.83
CA GLY A 550 -14.19 -30.99 26.11
C GLY A 550 -12.99 -31.18 25.19
N ASN A 551 -11.86 -30.56 25.51
CA ASN A 551 -10.62 -30.66 24.74
C ASN A 551 -9.46 -31.05 25.68
N GLY A 552 -8.30 -31.34 25.10
CA GLY A 552 -7.06 -31.47 25.85
C GLY A 552 -5.84 -31.57 24.94
N CYS A 553 -4.67 -31.44 25.55
CA CYS A 553 -3.39 -31.49 24.86
C CYS A 553 -2.81 -32.91 24.82
N TYR A 554 -2.63 -33.48 23.63
CA TYR A 554 -2.15 -34.85 23.45
C TYR A 554 -0.94 -34.91 22.50
N ARG A 555 0.01 -35.80 22.79
CA ARG A 555 1.22 -35.99 21.97
C ARG A 555 0.88 -36.73 20.69
N HIS A 556 1.46 -36.28 19.57
CA HIS A 556 1.33 -36.95 18.28
C HIS A 556 2.70 -37.27 17.65
N ARG A 557 2.70 -38.17 16.66
CA ARG A 557 3.81 -38.43 15.75
C ARG A 557 3.30 -38.90 14.40
N CYS A 558 4.06 -38.64 13.34
CA CYS A 558 3.76 -39.06 11.99
C CYS A 558 4.73 -40.18 11.60
N VAL A 559 4.21 -41.39 11.33
CA VAL A 559 5.01 -42.60 11.08
C VAL A 559 4.39 -43.38 9.93
N ASN A 560 5.19 -43.71 8.91
CA ASN A 560 4.77 -44.54 7.76
C ASN A 560 3.45 -44.08 7.10
N ASN A 561 3.31 -42.78 6.84
CA ASN A 561 2.09 -42.13 6.33
C ASN A 561 0.83 -42.33 7.21
N SER A 562 1.01 -42.63 8.49
CA SER A 562 -0.06 -42.66 9.49
C SER A 562 0.18 -41.64 10.60
N LEU A 563 -0.91 -41.15 11.18
CA LEU A 563 -0.91 -40.30 12.37
C LEU A 563 -1.07 -41.20 13.59
N GLU A 564 -0.15 -41.11 14.54
CA GLU A 564 -0.28 -41.76 15.84
C GLU A 564 -0.38 -40.73 16.96
N VAL A 565 -1.22 -41.02 17.95
CA VAL A 565 -1.47 -40.15 19.12
C VAL A 565 -1.28 -40.95 20.41
N ALA A 566 -0.72 -40.31 21.43
CA ALA A 566 -0.43 -40.91 22.73
C ALA A 566 -1.27 -40.33 23.87
N VAL A 567 -1.84 -41.23 24.66
CA VAL A 567 -2.49 -40.96 25.96
C VAL A 567 -1.81 -41.83 27.00
N ASP A 568 -1.37 -41.23 28.12
CA ASP A 568 -0.68 -41.94 29.22
C ASP A 568 0.53 -42.80 28.79
N GLY A 569 1.20 -42.42 27.69
CA GLY A 569 2.31 -43.15 27.07
C GLY A 569 1.92 -44.26 26.08
N ILE A 570 0.64 -44.61 26.00
CA ILE A 570 0.10 -45.61 25.06
C ILE A 570 -0.18 -44.93 23.72
N TRP A 571 0.50 -45.37 22.66
CA TRP A 571 0.29 -44.89 21.28
C TRP A 571 -0.84 -45.67 20.59
N LYS A 572 -1.66 -44.97 19.80
CA LYS A 572 -2.61 -45.56 18.85
C LYS A 572 -2.57 -44.84 17.51
N VAL A 573 -2.79 -45.60 16.44
CA VAL A 573 -2.98 -45.08 15.07
C VAL A 573 -4.37 -44.46 14.95
N CYS A 574 -4.44 -43.25 14.39
CA CYS A 574 -5.66 -42.55 14.04
C CYS A 574 -6.19 -43.00 12.67
N PRO A 575 -7.52 -42.98 12.42
CA PRO A 575 -8.06 -43.14 11.08
C PRO A 575 -7.56 -42.01 10.15
N GLU A 576 -7.32 -42.31 8.87
CA GLU A 576 -6.78 -41.35 7.90
C GLU A 576 -7.66 -40.09 7.73
N ALA A 577 -8.98 -40.29 7.72
CA ALA A 577 -9.99 -39.23 7.67
C ALA A 577 -10.29 -38.58 9.05
N GLY A 578 -9.59 -38.99 10.12
CA GLY A 578 -9.90 -38.61 11.49
C GLY A 578 -11.07 -39.42 12.07
N GLY A 579 -11.39 -39.18 13.35
CA GLY A 579 -12.50 -39.84 14.05
C GLY A 579 -12.16 -40.35 15.46
N PRO A 580 -13.13 -41.00 16.14
CA PRO A 580 -12.99 -41.41 17.53
C PRO A 580 -12.02 -42.59 17.72
N VAL A 581 -11.16 -42.48 18.74
CA VAL A 581 -10.25 -43.53 19.21
C VAL A 581 -10.33 -43.64 20.74
N GLN A 582 -10.67 -44.84 21.22
CA GLN A 582 -10.72 -45.16 22.66
C GLN A 582 -9.35 -45.61 23.17
N PHE A 583 -9.01 -45.34 24.43
CA PHE A 583 -7.74 -45.74 25.05
C PHE A 583 -7.98 -46.63 26.29
N PRO A 584 -7.18 -47.71 26.49
CA PRO A 584 -7.38 -48.62 27.63
C PRO A 584 -7.06 -47.89 28.95
N GLY A 585 -7.87 -48.13 29.99
CA GLY A 585 -7.77 -47.42 31.27
C GLY A 585 -8.41 -46.03 31.27
N PHE A 586 -9.07 -45.63 30.18
CA PHE A 586 -9.87 -44.42 30.07
C PHE A 586 -11.29 -44.76 29.58
N ASN A 587 -12.27 -44.08 30.16
CA ASN A 587 -13.65 -44.05 29.70
C ASN A 587 -13.79 -42.92 28.65
N GLY A 588 -14.66 -43.10 27.66
CA GLY A 588 -14.83 -42.14 26.56
C GLY A 588 -13.84 -42.34 25.42
N GLU A 589 -13.69 -41.29 24.60
CA GLU A 589 -12.95 -41.32 23.34
C GLU A 589 -12.21 -40.00 23.06
N LEU A 590 -11.12 -40.11 22.32
CA LEU A 590 -10.36 -39.00 21.75
C LEU A 590 -10.70 -38.87 20.26
N ILE A 591 -11.07 -37.67 19.80
CA ILE A 591 -11.33 -37.43 18.39
C ILE A 591 -9.99 -37.08 17.71
N CYS A 592 -9.42 -38.07 17.02
CA CYS A 592 -8.26 -37.86 16.16
C CYS A 592 -8.60 -36.86 15.04
N PRO A 593 -7.73 -35.90 14.73
CA PRO A 593 -7.79 -35.15 13.48
C PRO A 593 -7.49 -36.08 12.29
N ALA A 594 -7.82 -35.62 11.09
CA ALA A 594 -7.40 -36.28 9.86
C ALA A 594 -5.88 -36.21 9.70
N TYR A 595 -5.29 -37.23 9.04
CA TYR A 595 -3.84 -37.32 8.83
C TYR A 595 -3.26 -36.02 8.25
N HIS A 596 -3.97 -35.39 7.32
CA HIS A 596 -3.50 -34.20 6.61
C HIS A 596 -3.49 -32.92 7.46
N GLU A 597 -4.19 -32.88 8.60
CA GLU A 597 -4.18 -31.70 9.49
C GLU A 597 -2.85 -31.56 10.25
N LEU A 598 -2.23 -32.69 10.63
CA LEU A 598 -1.01 -32.69 11.44
C LEU A 598 0.23 -33.22 10.70
N CYS A 599 0.07 -34.14 9.74
CA CYS A 599 1.18 -34.84 9.11
C CYS A 599 1.43 -34.47 7.62
N SER A 600 0.46 -33.89 6.91
CA SER A 600 0.67 -33.46 5.52
C SER A 600 1.39 -32.11 5.43
N THR A 601 2.70 -32.17 5.19
CA THR A 601 3.47 -31.04 4.66
C THR A 601 3.01 -30.68 3.24
N GLY A 602 2.64 -31.67 2.43
CA GLY A 602 2.16 -31.51 1.06
C GLY A 602 0.75 -30.92 0.91
N LEU A 603 0.36 -30.73 -0.34
CA LEU A 603 -0.99 -30.36 -0.77
C LEU A 603 -1.96 -31.57 -0.62
N PRO A 604 -3.28 -31.36 -0.46
CA PRO A 604 -4.26 -32.44 -0.42
C PRO A 604 -4.39 -33.15 -1.79
N PRO A 605 -4.86 -34.41 -1.82
CA PRO A 605 -5.37 -35.02 -3.04
C PRO A 605 -6.61 -34.26 -3.51
N LEU A 606 -6.59 -33.78 -4.76
CA LEU A 606 -7.62 -32.88 -5.29
C LEU A 606 -8.73 -33.62 -6.04
N SER A 607 -9.98 -33.34 -5.69
CA SER A 607 -11.18 -33.61 -6.50
C SER A 607 -11.18 -32.72 -7.75
N GLY A 608 -10.30 -33.04 -8.70
CA GLY A 608 -9.99 -32.23 -9.88
C GLY A 608 -8.65 -32.60 -10.54
N GLY A 609 -7.83 -33.44 -9.89
CA GLY A 609 -6.50 -33.80 -10.38
C GLY A 609 -5.43 -32.83 -9.90
N HIS A 610 -4.20 -33.31 -9.77
CA HIS A 610 -3.07 -32.50 -9.31
C HIS A 610 -2.37 -31.86 -10.52
N CYS A 611 -2.26 -30.53 -10.55
CA CYS A 611 -1.52 -29.85 -11.61
C CYS A 611 -0.08 -30.38 -11.69
N PRO A 612 0.40 -30.74 -12.88
CA PRO A 612 1.69 -31.39 -13.06
C PRO A 612 2.81 -30.49 -12.54
N ASN A 613 3.64 -31.01 -11.63
CA ASN A 613 4.74 -30.30 -10.96
C ASN A 613 4.33 -28.93 -10.34
N SER A 614 3.07 -28.76 -9.93
CA SER A 614 2.52 -27.46 -9.47
C SER A 614 2.75 -26.31 -10.48
N CYS A 615 2.69 -26.64 -11.78
CA CYS A 615 3.00 -25.71 -12.89
C CYS A 615 4.39 -25.06 -12.80
N ASN A 616 5.31 -25.70 -12.05
CA ASN A 616 6.63 -25.16 -11.66
C ASN A 616 6.57 -23.72 -11.06
N PHE A 617 5.40 -23.29 -10.57
CA PHE A 617 5.10 -21.89 -10.20
C PHE A 617 5.35 -20.86 -11.33
N ASN A 618 5.34 -21.30 -12.60
CA ASN A 618 5.43 -20.48 -13.81
C ASN A 618 4.11 -20.46 -14.61
N GLY A 619 3.01 -20.75 -13.92
CA GLY A 619 1.66 -20.81 -14.49
C GLY A 619 0.62 -21.03 -13.40
N ASP A 620 -0.59 -20.59 -13.67
CA ASP A 620 -1.73 -20.76 -12.78
C ASP A 620 -2.30 -22.18 -12.90
N CYS A 621 -2.88 -22.70 -11.81
CA CYS A 621 -3.42 -24.05 -11.73
C CYS A 621 -4.93 -24.01 -11.63
N ILE A 622 -5.61 -24.47 -12.68
CA ILE A 622 -7.06 -24.39 -12.86
C ILE A 622 -7.55 -25.79 -13.26
N ASP A 623 -8.39 -26.39 -12.42
CA ASP A 623 -9.08 -27.67 -12.64
C ASP A 623 -8.17 -28.77 -13.22
N GLY A 624 -6.99 -28.93 -12.58
CA GLY A 624 -5.97 -29.93 -12.92
C GLY A 624 -5.03 -29.56 -14.07
N ARG A 625 -5.27 -28.44 -14.76
CA ARG A 625 -4.49 -27.94 -15.90
C ARG A 625 -3.64 -26.72 -15.50
N CYS A 626 -2.47 -26.60 -16.10
CA CYS A 626 -1.65 -25.40 -16.03
C CYS A 626 -1.97 -24.42 -17.17
N ASP A 627 -2.14 -23.14 -16.83
CA ASP A 627 -2.11 -22.03 -17.79
C ASP A 627 -0.83 -21.21 -17.58
N CYS A 628 0.07 -21.21 -18.57
CA CYS A 628 1.45 -20.76 -18.37
C CYS A 628 1.62 -19.24 -18.50
N PHE A 629 2.40 -18.65 -17.60
CA PHE A 629 2.76 -17.23 -17.68
C PHE A 629 3.59 -16.94 -18.93
N LEU A 630 3.56 -15.69 -19.41
CA LEU A 630 4.17 -15.30 -20.69
C LEU A 630 5.64 -15.71 -20.77
N GLY A 631 5.99 -16.45 -21.83
CA GLY A 631 7.33 -16.99 -22.05
C GLY A 631 7.57 -18.40 -21.53
N PHE A 632 6.64 -18.95 -20.74
CA PHE A 632 6.64 -20.35 -20.31
C PHE A 632 5.61 -21.17 -21.09
N HIS A 633 5.87 -22.47 -21.26
CA HIS A 633 5.01 -23.38 -22.00
C HIS A 633 5.24 -24.86 -21.62
N GLY A 634 4.44 -25.75 -22.20
CA GLY A 634 4.46 -27.18 -21.92
C GLY A 634 3.39 -27.59 -20.91
N HIS A 635 3.30 -28.88 -20.62
CA HIS A 635 2.25 -29.45 -19.76
C HIS A 635 2.29 -28.90 -18.32
N ASP A 636 3.49 -28.56 -17.84
CA ASP A 636 3.77 -28.12 -16.47
C ASP A 636 4.47 -26.75 -16.40
N CYS A 637 4.48 -25.99 -17.50
CA CYS A 637 5.18 -24.70 -17.62
C CYS A 637 6.70 -24.73 -17.30
N SER A 638 7.34 -25.90 -17.31
CA SER A 638 8.79 -26.04 -17.10
C SER A 638 9.66 -25.50 -18.25
N LYS A 639 9.10 -25.36 -19.45
CA LYS A 639 9.84 -24.99 -20.66
C LYS A 639 9.71 -23.49 -20.92
N ARG A 640 10.81 -22.86 -21.35
CA ARG A 640 10.86 -21.42 -21.64
C ARG A 640 11.15 -21.15 -23.11
N SER A 641 10.57 -20.10 -23.65
CA SER A 641 10.70 -19.67 -25.05
C SER A 641 10.47 -18.18 -25.19
N CYS A 642 11.30 -17.51 -25.99
CA CYS A 642 11.18 -16.08 -26.31
C CYS A 642 9.82 -15.79 -26.99
N PRO A 643 8.89 -15.05 -26.36
CA PRO A 643 7.61 -14.73 -26.98
C PRO A 643 7.83 -13.86 -28.22
N GLY A 644 7.04 -14.07 -29.28
CA GLY A 644 7.17 -13.34 -30.53
C GLY A 644 8.56 -13.40 -31.20
N ASN A 645 9.45 -14.30 -30.79
CA ASN A 645 10.88 -14.25 -31.10
C ASN A 645 11.50 -12.85 -30.80
N CYS A 646 11.20 -12.29 -29.63
CA CYS A 646 11.61 -10.95 -29.20
C CYS A 646 11.06 -9.82 -30.09
N ASN A 647 9.93 -10.07 -30.77
CA ASN A 647 9.22 -9.17 -31.68
C ASN A 647 10.07 -8.50 -32.77
N GLY A 648 11.27 -9.04 -33.07
CA GLY A 648 12.24 -8.43 -33.99
C GLY A 648 13.06 -7.27 -33.39
N HIS A 649 12.85 -6.93 -32.11
CA HIS A 649 13.53 -5.87 -31.36
C HIS A 649 14.51 -6.43 -30.32
N GLY A 650 15.12 -7.57 -30.63
CA GLY A 650 16.04 -8.26 -29.74
C GLY A 650 16.49 -9.62 -30.26
N LYS A 651 17.32 -10.30 -29.46
CA LYS A 651 17.92 -11.59 -29.76
C LYS A 651 17.46 -12.64 -28.76
N CYS A 652 16.86 -13.71 -29.26
CA CYS A 652 16.47 -14.85 -28.42
C CYS A 652 17.72 -15.64 -27.98
N LEU A 653 17.94 -15.72 -26.67
CA LEU A 653 19.02 -16.52 -26.08
C LEU A 653 18.60 -17.99 -25.95
N ARG A 654 19.58 -18.90 -25.91
CA ARG A 654 19.35 -20.36 -25.76
C ARG A 654 18.58 -20.75 -24.49
N SER A 655 18.49 -19.87 -23.50
CA SER A 655 17.71 -20.02 -22.27
C SER A 655 16.23 -19.62 -22.40
N GLY A 656 15.76 -19.25 -23.62
CA GLY A 656 14.38 -18.80 -23.84
C GLY A 656 14.10 -17.40 -23.31
N VAL A 657 15.15 -16.58 -23.17
CA VAL A 657 15.11 -15.20 -22.68
C VAL A 657 15.49 -14.25 -23.82
N CYS A 658 14.78 -13.14 -23.96
CA CYS A 658 15.15 -12.09 -24.90
C CYS A 658 16.23 -11.15 -24.33
N GLN A 659 17.24 -10.87 -25.15
CA GLN A 659 18.12 -9.71 -25.00
C GLN A 659 17.63 -8.63 -25.95
N CYS A 660 16.99 -7.58 -25.44
CA CYS A 660 16.43 -6.52 -26.28
C CYS A 660 17.52 -5.63 -26.90
N ASP A 661 17.19 -5.01 -28.03
CA ASP A 661 18.00 -3.96 -28.65
C ASP A 661 17.67 -2.59 -28.02
N ASP A 662 18.61 -1.65 -28.10
CA ASP A 662 18.57 -0.33 -27.45
C ASP A 662 17.20 0.38 -27.62
N ARG A 663 16.61 0.81 -26.49
CA ARG A 663 15.26 1.40 -26.30
C ARG A 663 14.07 0.43 -26.24
N TYR A 664 14.25 -0.88 -26.26
CA TYR A 664 13.16 -1.85 -26.07
C TYR A 664 13.31 -2.65 -24.76
N THR A 665 12.18 -2.98 -24.12
CA THR A 665 12.14 -3.69 -22.84
C THR A 665 10.94 -4.66 -22.75
N GLY A 666 10.84 -5.39 -21.63
CA GLY A 666 9.89 -6.46 -21.39
C GLY A 666 10.41 -7.84 -21.84
N ILE A 667 9.76 -8.91 -21.39
CA ILE A 667 10.18 -10.31 -21.62
C ILE A 667 10.28 -10.70 -23.11
N ASP A 668 9.61 -9.95 -23.99
CA ASP A 668 9.57 -10.14 -25.43
C ASP A 668 9.96 -8.89 -26.24
N CYS A 669 10.53 -7.87 -25.60
CA CYS A 669 10.99 -6.63 -26.24
C CYS A 669 9.88 -5.85 -27.00
N SER A 670 8.60 -6.04 -26.65
CA SER A 670 7.50 -5.34 -27.32
C SER A 670 7.34 -3.87 -26.93
N THR A 671 7.97 -3.43 -25.83
CA THR A 671 7.65 -2.16 -25.17
C THR A 671 8.78 -1.16 -25.32
N GLU A 672 8.47 0.03 -25.83
CA GLU A 672 9.45 1.12 -25.94
C GLU A 672 9.74 1.77 -24.59
N VAL A 673 11.02 2.03 -24.33
CA VAL A 673 11.52 2.80 -23.19
C VAL A 673 11.44 4.29 -23.53
N CYS A 674 10.93 5.10 -22.61
CA CYS A 674 10.82 6.55 -22.79
C CYS A 674 12.20 7.23 -22.77
N ASP A 675 12.25 8.48 -23.25
CA ASP A 675 13.43 9.32 -23.03
C ASP A 675 13.70 9.46 -21.53
N GLU A 676 14.98 9.45 -21.17
CA GLU A 676 15.47 9.57 -19.80
C GLU A 676 14.90 10.79 -19.04
N GLN A 677 14.56 11.87 -19.75
CA GLN A 677 13.87 13.06 -19.22
C GLN A 677 12.54 12.74 -18.52
N CYS A 678 11.86 11.66 -18.89
CA CYS A 678 10.60 11.25 -18.25
C CYS A 678 10.80 11.01 -16.73
N SER A 679 11.93 10.39 -16.35
CA SER A 679 12.24 10.12 -14.94
C SER A 679 12.55 11.40 -14.13
N LEU A 680 12.97 12.49 -14.79
CA LEU A 680 13.49 13.69 -14.11
C LEU A 680 12.40 14.62 -13.58
N HIS A 681 11.19 14.50 -14.11
CA HIS A 681 10.05 15.38 -13.82
C HIS A 681 8.88 14.63 -13.14
N GLY A 682 9.12 13.44 -12.60
CA GLY A 682 8.05 12.60 -12.04
C GLY A 682 7.11 12.00 -13.10
N GLY A 683 7.62 11.77 -14.31
CA GLY A 683 6.85 11.21 -15.41
C GLY A 683 6.82 9.69 -15.39
N VAL A 684 5.63 9.11 -15.48
CA VAL A 684 5.43 7.66 -15.60
C VAL A 684 5.47 7.29 -17.08
N CYS A 685 6.43 6.46 -17.47
CA CYS A 685 6.55 5.94 -18.83
C CYS A 685 5.48 4.87 -19.10
N ASP A 686 4.84 4.90 -20.28
CA ASP A 686 4.06 3.78 -20.79
C ASP A 686 4.26 3.67 -22.32
N ASN A 687 5.04 2.66 -22.73
CA ASN A 687 5.40 2.35 -24.13
C ASN A 687 5.87 3.58 -24.94
N GLY A 688 7.05 4.10 -24.61
CA GLY A 688 7.69 5.25 -25.27
C GLY A 688 7.04 6.61 -24.99
N LYS A 689 5.80 6.64 -24.50
CA LYS A 689 5.09 7.87 -24.10
C LYS A 689 5.29 8.16 -22.62
N CYS A 690 5.77 9.35 -22.29
CA CYS A 690 5.78 9.85 -20.92
C CYS A 690 4.40 10.43 -20.56
N GLU A 691 3.94 10.18 -19.33
CA GLU A 691 2.69 10.72 -18.78
C GLU A 691 2.92 11.28 -17.37
N PHE A 692 2.48 12.51 -17.13
CA PHE A 692 2.53 13.17 -15.82
C PHE A 692 1.13 13.19 -15.21
N ARG A 693 1.01 12.86 -13.91
CA ARG A 693 -0.25 12.89 -13.17
C ARG A 693 -0.01 13.26 -11.71
N CYS A 694 -0.74 14.25 -11.21
CA CYS A 694 -0.64 14.69 -9.82
C CYS A 694 -1.14 13.63 -8.81
N SER A 695 -1.93 12.64 -9.26
CA SER A 695 -2.48 11.53 -8.45
C SER A 695 -1.44 10.53 -7.95
N ASP A 696 -0.26 10.53 -8.57
CA ASP A 696 0.75 9.48 -8.46
C ASP A 696 1.76 9.80 -7.33
N TYR A 697 1.65 11.01 -6.76
CA TYR A 697 2.50 11.60 -5.71
C TYR A 697 1.70 11.90 -4.44
N ALA A 698 2.11 11.29 -3.32
CA ALA A 698 1.54 11.57 -2.02
C ALA A 698 1.75 13.04 -1.62
N GLY A 699 0.68 13.73 -1.19
CA GLY A 699 0.72 15.14 -0.80
C GLY A 699 0.42 16.16 -1.91
N TYR A 700 0.17 15.72 -3.15
CA TYR A 700 -0.11 16.61 -4.30
C TYR A 700 -1.58 16.60 -4.72
N THR A 701 -2.05 17.71 -5.30
CA THR A 701 -3.43 17.91 -5.78
C THR A 701 -3.48 18.65 -7.11
N CYS A 702 -4.47 18.30 -7.94
CA CYS A 702 -4.84 19.06 -9.14
C CYS A 702 -5.59 20.34 -8.74
N GLN A 703 -4.93 21.49 -8.69
CA GLN A 703 -5.56 22.77 -8.33
C GLN A 703 -5.84 23.63 -9.57
N ASN A 704 -6.98 24.33 -9.56
CA ASN A 704 -7.28 25.37 -10.55
C ASN A 704 -6.38 26.59 -10.28
N SER A 705 -5.83 27.20 -11.33
CA SER A 705 -4.90 28.34 -11.24
C SER A 705 -5.40 29.47 -10.32
N SER A 706 -6.72 29.65 -10.21
CA SER A 706 -7.38 30.63 -9.32
C SER A 706 -7.23 30.41 -7.82
N LYS A 707 -6.81 29.22 -7.36
CA LYS A 707 -6.51 28.95 -5.93
C LYS A 707 -5.04 29.19 -5.57
N LEU A 708 -4.11 28.90 -6.48
CA LEU A 708 -2.69 29.26 -6.32
C LEU A 708 -2.48 30.79 -6.33
N LEU A 709 -3.35 31.50 -7.05
CA LEU A 709 -3.37 32.97 -7.17
C LEU A 709 -3.44 33.73 -5.84
N SER A 710 -4.04 33.16 -4.79
CA SER A 710 -4.14 33.80 -3.47
C SER A 710 -2.94 33.59 -2.55
N THR A 711 -1.98 32.75 -2.95
CA THR A 711 -0.91 32.24 -2.08
C THR A 711 0.49 32.30 -2.71
N LEU A 712 0.57 32.80 -3.94
CA LEU A 712 1.78 33.17 -4.68
C LEU A 712 1.82 34.69 -4.91
N SER A 713 2.56 35.44 -4.09
CA SER A 713 2.69 36.91 -4.25
C SER A 713 3.48 37.35 -5.48
N VAL A 714 4.36 36.49 -6.03
CA VAL A 714 5.19 36.79 -7.22
C VAL A 714 4.54 36.28 -8.51
N CYS A 715 3.77 35.19 -8.44
CA CYS A 715 3.09 34.61 -9.60
C CYS A 715 1.66 35.10 -9.80
N GLN A 716 1.16 35.99 -8.93
CA GLN A 716 -0.19 36.56 -9.04
C GLN A 716 -0.43 37.18 -10.43
N ASP A 717 0.36 38.19 -10.82
CA ASP A 717 0.32 38.86 -12.13
C ASP A 717 0.38 37.90 -13.34
N VAL A 718 0.98 36.71 -13.17
CA VAL A 718 1.25 35.74 -14.24
C VAL A 718 0.03 34.86 -14.53
N LEU A 719 -0.67 34.45 -13.49
CA LEU A 719 -1.71 33.42 -13.54
C LEU A 719 -3.07 33.98 -13.96
N GLU A 720 -3.38 35.24 -13.69
CA GLU A 720 -4.60 35.90 -14.17
C GLU A 720 -4.74 35.88 -15.71
N ILE A 721 -3.60 35.85 -16.41
CA ILE A 721 -3.53 35.92 -17.88
C ILE A 721 -3.61 34.50 -18.51
N GLY A 722 -3.52 33.44 -17.71
CA GLY A 722 -3.62 32.04 -18.17
C GLY A 722 -5.04 31.50 -18.09
N LYS A 723 -5.65 31.14 -19.22
CA LYS A 723 -7.00 30.56 -19.22
C LYS A 723 -7.01 29.13 -18.66
N SER A 724 -7.59 28.96 -17.47
CA SER A 724 -8.21 27.72 -16.97
C SER A 724 -7.38 26.44 -17.12
N GLY A 725 -6.24 26.37 -16.43
CA GLY A 725 -5.47 25.14 -16.24
C GLY A 725 -5.79 24.45 -14.90
N GLN A 726 -5.63 23.12 -14.86
CA GLN A 726 -5.35 22.41 -13.60
C GLN A 726 -3.85 22.16 -13.53
N HIS A 727 -3.24 22.42 -12.38
CA HIS A 727 -1.81 22.26 -12.12
C HIS A 727 -1.58 21.28 -10.96
N CYS A 728 -0.50 20.52 -11.00
CA CYS A 728 -0.05 19.77 -9.85
C CYS A 728 0.56 20.75 -8.84
N ALA A 729 0.12 20.67 -7.58
CA ALA A 729 0.69 21.45 -6.50
C ALA A 729 0.38 20.80 -5.14
N PRO A 730 1.26 20.93 -4.12
CA PRO A 730 1.00 20.35 -2.80
C PRO A 730 -0.31 20.81 -2.15
N SER A 731 -1.06 19.92 -1.50
CA SER A 731 -2.46 20.12 -1.06
C SER A 731 -2.77 21.09 0.12
N GLU A 732 -1.98 22.15 0.34
CA GLU A 732 -1.25 22.33 1.62
C GLU A 732 -1.00 23.91 1.98
N PRO A 733 -0.71 24.54 3.24
CA PRO A 733 0.15 25.77 3.83
C PRO A 733 1.70 26.16 4.20
N SER A 734 2.85 25.41 4.45
CA SER A 734 4.31 25.68 4.07
C SER A 734 5.24 24.79 3.04
N VAL A 735 4.78 23.95 2.06
CA VAL A 735 5.36 23.32 0.79
C VAL A 735 4.56 23.37 -0.63
N LEU A 736 3.50 24.18 -0.94
CA LEU A 736 2.98 25.07 -2.13
C LEU A 736 3.06 26.74 -2.34
N GLN A 737 3.29 27.94 -1.65
CA GLN A 737 4.21 28.93 -0.86
C GLN A 737 5.59 29.27 -1.27
N GLN A 738 6.60 28.66 -0.61
CA GLN A 738 7.97 29.05 -0.70
C GLN A 738 8.51 28.90 -2.11
N LEU A 739 7.66 28.64 -3.13
CA LEU A 739 7.52 29.50 -4.32
C LEU A 739 7.49 31.03 -4.01
N GLU A 740 8.28 31.47 -3.06
CA GLU A 740 8.77 32.79 -2.90
C GLU A 740 10.14 32.70 -2.22
N GLU A 741 10.33 32.03 -1.09
CA GLU A 741 11.60 32.13 -0.34
C GLU A 741 12.82 31.39 -0.93
N VAL A 742 12.95 30.09 -0.68
CA VAL A 742 14.18 29.31 -0.90
C VAL A 742 14.51 28.86 -2.36
N VAL A 743 13.62 28.76 -3.35
CA VAL A 743 12.16 28.86 -3.40
C VAL A 743 11.68 29.44 -4.80
N VAL A 744 10.75 30.42 -4.98
CA VAL A 744 10.51 31.12 -6.33
C VAL A 744 11.35 32.36 -6.59
N MET A 745 11.56 33.19 -5.56
CA MET A 745 12.22 34.49 -5.72
C MET A 745 13.62 34.32 -6.30
N PRO A 746 14.43 33.29 -5.96
CA PRO A 746 15.76 33.18 -6.55
C PRO A 746 15.78 32.72 -8.03
N ASN A 747 14.73 32.15 -8.65
CA ASN A 747 14.65 32.11 -10.13
C ASN A 747 14.40 33.49 -10.67
N TYR A 748 13.41 34.18 -10.12
CA TYR A 748 13.06 35.52 -10.53
C TYR A 748 14.29 36.45 -10.41
N HIS A 749 15.12 36.30 -9.37
CA HIS A 749 16.41 36.98 -9.22
C HIS A 749 17.57 36.38 -10.08
N ARG A 750 17.51 35.13 -10.57
CA ARG A 750 18.49 34.59 -11.55
C ARG A 750 18.17 35.04 -12.98
N LEU A 751 16.90 35.11 -13.34
CA LEU A 751 16.37 35.61 -14.62
C LEU A 751 16.40 37.15 -14.68
N PHE A 752 16.10 37.82 -13.57
CA PHE A 752 16.02 39.28 -13.45
C PHE A 752 16.84 39.81 -12.25
N PRO A 753 18.19 39.72 -12.30
CA PRO A 753 19.06 40.05 -11.17
C PRO A 753 19.00 41.54 -10.77
N GLY A 754 18.69 41.77 -9.50
CA GLY A 754 18.67 43.09 -8.87
C GLY A 754 20.03 43.78 -8.84
N GLY A 755 20.02 45.12 -8.76
CA GLY A 755 21.20 45.98 -8.78
C GLY A 755 21.18 46.98 -9.93
N ALA A 756 22.35 47.53 -10.29
CA ALA A 756 22.48 48.64 -11.25
C ALA A 756 21.83 48.40 -12.63
N ARG A 757 21.68 47.13 -13.06
CA ARG A 757 20.96 46.80 -14.30
C ARG A 757 19.48 47.19 -14.28
N LYS A 758 18.81 47.13 -13.12
CA LYS A 758 17.40 47.55 -12.97
C LYS A 758 17.24 49.08 -13.13
N LEU A 759 18.25 49.85 -12.72
CA LEU A 759 18.35 51.30 -13.01
C LEU A 759 18.60 51.59 -14.49
N ILE A 760 19.55 50.89 -15.11
CA ILE A 760 19.94 51.13 -16.52
C ILE A 760 18.78 50.80 -17.48
N ASN A 761 18.07 49.70 -17.29
CA ASN A 761 16.94 49.34 -18.15
C ASN A 761 15.76 50.31 -18.00
N ASN A 762 15.43 50.73 -16.77
CA ASN A 762 14.34 51.68 -16.50
C ASN A 762 14.59 53.07 -17.12
N LEU A 763 15.84 53.43 -17.42
CA LEU A 763 16.19 54.72 -18.03
C LEU A 763 16.15 54.72 -19.57
N PHE A 764 16.27 53.56 -20.23
CA PHE A 764 16.60 53.53 -21.67
C PHE A 764 15.70 52.71 -22.59
N ASN A 765 14.73 51.92 -22.10
CA ASN A 765 13.71 51.34 -22.98
C ASN A 765 12.35 51.09 -22.31
N LYS A 766 11.30 51.61 -22.94
CA LYS A 766 9.98 50.97 -22.92
C LYS A 766 9.97 49.82 -23.95
N GLN A 767 8.87 49.05 -24.00
CA GLN A 767 8.52 48.10 -25.06
C GLN A 767 9.07 46.65 -25.01
N TYR A 768 9.81 46.24 -23.99
CA TYR A 768 9.98 44.80 -23.68
C TYR A 768 9.83 44.54 -22.18
N ASP A 769 8.76 43.83 -21.82
CA ASP A 769 8.41 43.54 -20.43
C ASP A 769 9.18 42.31 -19.90
N CYS A 770 10.50 42.48 -19.78
CA CYS A 770 11.39 41.44 -19.29
C CYS A 770 11.18 41.11 -17.80
N ASP A 771 10.55 42.00 -17.01
CA ASP A 771 10.19 41.76 -15.60
C ASP A 771 8.99 40.79 -15.55
N ALA A 772 7.89 41.08 -16.26
CA ALA A 772 6.75 40.16 -16.37
C ALA A 772 7.10 38.85 -17.09
N ALA A 773 7.96 38.88 -18.12
CA ALA A 773 8.42 37.66 -18.79
C ALA A 773 9.32 36.78 -17.88
N ALA A 774 10.17 37.39 -17.05
CA ALA A 774 10.98 36.66 -16.07
C ALA A 774 10.11 36.05 -14.96
N LYS A 775 9.13 36.79 -14.41
CA LYS A 775 8.11 36.24 -13.52
C LYS A 775 7.39 35.06 -14.19
N LYS A 776 6.88 35.28 -15.41
CA LYS A 776 6.09 34.27 -16.15
C LYS A 776 6.86 32.97 -16.36
N LEU A 777 8.14 33.06 -16.76
CA LEU A 777 9.00 31.89 -16.91
C LEU A 777 9.33 31.24 -15.56
N ALA A 778 9.63 32.02 -14.51
CA ALA A 778 9.89 31.50 -13.17
C ALA A 778 8.71 30.69 -12.60
N CYS A 779 7.48 31.17 -12.82
CA CYS A 779 6.25 30.52 -12.36
C CYS A 779 5.83 29.32 -13.23
N TRP A 780 6.03 29.39 -14.56
CA TRP A 780 5.72 28.27 -15.45
C TRP A 780 6.71 27.12 -15.32
N VAL A 781 7.97 27.36 -14.94
CA VAL A 781 8.94 26.30 -14.65
C VAL A 781 8.61 25.54 -13.36
N SER A 782 7.86 26.14 -12.43
CA SER A 782 7.30 25.45 -11.27
C SER A 782 5.99 24.73 -11.56
N MET A 783 5.03 25.42 -12.17
CA MET A 783 3.64 24.95 -12.29
C MET A 783 3.38 24.09 -13.54
N ALA A 784 4.44 23.60 -14.19
CA ALA A 784 4.39 22.63 -15.30
C ALA A 784 5.17 21.34 -14.98
N LEU A 785 5.42 21.10 -13.70
CA LEU A 785 5.72 19.80 -13.09
C LEU A 785 4.39 19.08 -12.78
#